data_AF-A0A2V7XEU8-F1
#
_entry.id   AF-A0A2V7XEU8-F1
#
_cell.length_a   1.000
_cell.length_b   1.000
_cell.length_c   1.000
_cell.angle_alpha   90.00
_cell.angle_beta   90.00
_cell.angle_gamma   90.00
#
_symmetry.space_group_name_H-M   'P 1'
#
loop_
_entity.id
_entity.type
_entity.pdbx_description
1 polymer ?
#
loop_
_entity_poly.entity_id
_entity_poly.type
_entity_poly.pdbx_seq_one_letter_code
_entity_poly.pdbx_strand_id
1 'polypeptide(L)'
;MGGVPFLTMELLGGVTLADELRRVGHMTEAEALPLVIQMTAALDAAHSHEIVHRDFKSANVMLVPSGEGRRAVVTDFGLARSASSDSVPITATGREFGTPDYMAPEQVEGRAVSAATDVYALGVVMYEMVTGDRPFTAGSPLATALKRLQGPPPSPREHVPQLDRNWERVILRYLARDPADRFTAARDVAVALRERWSPGLRLRPRRLVAGADRLLRHALRRRAIALGAGTAVIVASGALGWLEHRSSRERWARETATPEIARLVETGEFAKAAALTRDARQVLSHDPTLEGLWLRATAAASIGSVPPGADVSIRSYQGDENAWQYLGKTPLKDVRVPRDGYVWRVAKAGFAPSLTIDQAGSWFPVEWTVKLRPERSVPPGMVAVTGGETRLLHPLGEAPRVDPGDYLIDRHEVTNEEYKEFVDAGGYQKREFWRQPFVKDGRELAWEDAVALFHDRTGRPGPASWEAGGYPKGRDKHPVAGVSWYEAAAYAEFAGKTLPTAYHWTQASQSGFGALWAPASNFHGVETQPVGGRGTLSGFGTTDMAGNVKEWCWNAGRDGKRFIMGGGFGDPTYMFFQSDARSPWDREPNFGFRCVKLDSPPPAAAVERIEATFRDYFKEKPVGDDVFEAYRGLYAYDHSELHARVEETETTPKWTREKVSFDAAYGNERVTAHLVRPRNISPPLQAVMWFPPSDAMFIEKFSFSLVEDELGFVLKSGRALIFPVYKSTFERQDGLRPGGKPPAFFRDNVIMMAKDVSRSLDYLQTRRDIDSMKLAYLGDSHGAQLAPVFLALDRRIKAAILTRGGFQLRRDLPEVDRLNFAPRVTTPVLMLNGRYDDYFPYESSQLPLFRLLGTPDKDKKHVVYEAGHGNFPRMEEVREIIDWLERYLGPARH
;
A
#
# COMPACT_ATOMS: atom_id res chain seq x y z
N MET A 1 8.43 -29.96 9.88
CA MET A 1 7.31 -29.19 10.49
C MET A 1 7.86 -28.57 11.75
N GLY A 2 7.96 -27.24 11.83
CA GLY A 2 8.15 -26.56 13.12
C GLY A 2 6.77 -26.34 13.73
N GLY A 3 6.59 -26.71 15.00
CA GLY A 3 5.36 -26.37 15.72
C GLY A 3 5.33 -24.88 16.02
N VAL A 4 4.31 -24.16 15.57
CA VAL A 4 4.11 -22.76 15.98
C VAL A 4 3.74 -22.77 17.48
N PRO A 5 4.48 -22.07 18.35
CA PRO A 5 4.12 -21.97 19.75
C PRO A 5 2.84 -21.11 19.87
N PHE A 6 1.75 -21.73 20.30
CA PHE A 6 0.48 -21.05 20.54
C PHE A 6 0.21 -20.97 22.05
N LEU A 7 -0.24 -19.81 22.53
CA LEU A 7 -0.71 -19.62 23.91
C LEU A 7 -2.25 -19.60 23.91
N THR A 8 -2.89 -20.61 24.47
CA THR A 8 -4.33 -20.59 24.72
C THR A 8 -4.63 -19.81 25.99
N MET A 9 -5.56 -18.85 25.91
CA MET A 9 -5.98 -18.00 27.04
C MET A 9 -7.51 -17.88 27.10
N GLU A 10 -8.03 -17.25 28.16
CA GLU A 10 -9.45 -16.92 28.29
C GLU A 10 -9.89 -15.96 27.17
N LEU A 11 -11.03 -16.23 26.52
CA LEU A 11 -11.59 -15.31 25.51
C LEU A 11 -12.35 -14.18 26.20
N LEU A 12 -11.69 -13.03 26.34
CA LEU A 12 -12.20 -11.88 27.08
C LEU A 12 -13.13 -11.02 26.20
N GLY A 13 -14.45 -11.21 26.35
CA GLY A 13 -15.49 -10.43 25.67
C GLY A 13 -15.66 -8.99 26.18
N GLY A 14 -14.56 -8.23 26.25
CA GLY A 14 -14.49 -6.86 26.75
C GLY A 14 -13.83 -5.88 25.77
N VAL A 15 -13.46 -4.71 26.27
CA VAL A 15 -12.64 -3.71 25.53
C VAL A 15 -11.34 -3.45 26.29
N THR A 16 -10.29 -2.96 25.64
CA THR A 16 -9.07 -2.56 26.38
C THR A 16 -9.34 -1.30 27.22
N LEU A 17 -8.60 -1.11 28.31
CA LEU A 17 -8.63 0.13 29.08
C LEU A 17 -8.19 1.33 28.22
N ALA A 18 -7.29 1.12 27.25
CA ALA A 18 -6.91 2.14 26.27
C ALA A 18 -8.07 2.52 25.31
N ASP A 19 -8.91 1.57 24.88
CA ASP A 19 -10.12 1.85 24.09
C ASP A 19 -11.18 2.58 24.92
N GLU A 20 -11.36 2.18 26.16
CA GLU A 20 -12.29 2.83 27.08
C GLU A 20 -11.87 4.28 27.38
N LEU A 21 -10.59 4.53 27.65
CA LEU A 21 -10.07 5.89 27.88
C LEU A 21 -10.18 6.76 26.61
N ARG A 22 -9.89 6.21 25.41
CA ARG A 22 -10.20 6.89 24.13
C ARG A 22 -11.68 7.24 23.97
N ARG A 23 -12.60 6.50 24.60
CA ARG A 23 -14.05 6.69 24.52
C ARG A 23 -14.60 7.66 25.58
N VAL A 24 -14.03 7.70 26.78
CA VAL A 24 -14.52 8.56 27.89
C VAL A 24 -13.66 9.81 28.13
N GLY A 25 -12.47 9.89 27.53
CA GLY A 25 -11.45 10.88 27.85
C GLY A 25 -10.70 10.49 29.13
N HIS A 26 -11.34 10.64 30.28
CA HIS A 26 -10.79 10.25 31.59
C HIS A 26 -11.87 9.60 32.48
N MET A 27 -11.43 8.93 33.54
CA MET A 27 -12.29 8.31 34.54
C MET A 27 -12.32 9.15 35.83
N THR A 28 -13.46 9.18 36.51
CA THR A 28 -13.52 9.72 37.87
C THR A 28 -12.77 8.79 38.85
N GLU A 29 -12.34 9.32 39.99
CA GLU A 29 -11.71 8.53 41.06
C GLU A 29 -12.55 7.31 41.48
N ALA A 30 -13.88 7.46 41.46
CA ALA A 30 -14.84 6.42 41.82
C ALA A 30 -14.90 5.28 40.80
N GLU A 31 -14.66 5.55 39.52
CA GLU A 31 -14.59 4.56 38.45
C GLU A 31 -13.19 3.95 38.32
N ALA A 32 -12.15 4.74 38.61
CA ALA A 32 -10.77 4.31 38.52
C ALA A 32 -10.37 3.39 39.69
N LEU A 33 -10.75 3.70 40.94
CA LEU A 33 -10.30 2.96 42.12
C LEU A 33 -10.61 1.44 42.07
N PRO A 34 -11.81 0.98 41.65
CA PRO A 34 -12.12 -0.44 41.55
C PRO A 34 -11.29 -1.18 40.48
N LEU A 35 -10.85 -0.48 39.43
CA LEU A 35 -10.01 -1.05 38.37
C LEU A 35 -8.54 -1.06 38.79
N VAL A 36 -8.06 0.02 39.40
CA VAL A 36 -6.71 0.15 39.97
C VAL A 36 -6.44 -0.94 41.02
N ILE A 37 -7.41 -1.23 41.91
CA ILE A 37 -7.30 -2.32 42.90
C ILE A 37 -7.19 -3.70 42.22
N GLN A 38 -7.89 -3.94 41.11
CA GLN A 38 -7.83 -5.20 40.38
C GLN A 38 -6.50 -5.38 39.61
N MET A 39 -6.04 -4.36 38.88
CA MET A 39 -4.75 -4.38 38.19
C MET A 39 -3.59 -4.57 39.19
N THR A 40 -3.66 -3.87 40.32
CA THR A 40 -2.76 -4.02 41.46
C THR A 40 -2.71 -5.46 41.96
N ALA A 41 -3.86 -6.10 42.18
CA ALA A 41 -3.91 -7.47 42.67
C ALA A 41 -3.37 -8.49 41.65
N ALA A 42 -3.54 -8.25 40.35
CA ALA A 42 -2.98 -9.09 39.30
C ALA A 42 -1.44 -8.98 39.22
N LEU A 43 -0.88 -7.78 39.35
CA LEU A 43 0.57 -7.57 39.40
C LEU A 43 1.18 -8.18 40.68
N ASP A 44 0.58 -7.94 41.85
CA ASP A 44 1.06 -8.50 43.13
C ASP A 44 1.06 -10.04 43.14
N ALA A 45 0.05 -10.66 42.48
CA ALA A 45 -0.01 -12.10 42.28
C ALA A 45 1.15 -12.62 41.40
N ALA A 46 1.47 -11.94 40.29
CA ALA A 46 2.60 -12.30 39.43
C ALA A 46 3.96 -12.09 40.14
N HIS A 47 4.13 -10.96 40.83
CA HIS A 47 5.33 -10.64 41.61
C HIS A 47 5.57 -11.65 42.74
N SER A 48 4.52 -12.19 43.36
CA SER A 48 4.65 -13.26 44.37
C SER A 48 5.16 -14.61 43.83
N HIS A 49 5.20 -14.77 42.50
CA HIS A 49 5.79 -15.90 41.78
C HIS A 49 7.07 -15.52 41.01
N GLU A 50 7.69 -14.38 41.37
CA GLU A 50 8.89 -13.81 40.74
C GLU A 50 8.72 -13.41 39.25
N ILE A 51 7.47 -13.36 38.75
CA ILE A 51 7.14 -12.98 37.38
C ILE A 51 6.94 -11.46 37.29
N VAL A 52 7.81 -10.78 36.54
CA VAL A 52 7.70 -9.34 36.19
C VAL A 52 7.12 -9.22 34.77
N HIS A 53 6.12 -8.35 34.58
CA HIS A 53 5.37 -8.20 33.33
C HIS A 53 6.16 -7.44 32.25
N ARG A 54 6.93 -6.41 32.62
CA ARG A 54 7.88 -5.63 31.81
C ARG A 54 7.32 -4.77 30.66
N ASP A 55 6.07 -4.96 30.27
CA ASP A 55 5.33 -4.17 29.25
C ASP A 55 3.89 -3.90 29.72
N PHE A 56 3.71 -3.55 31.00
CA PHE A 56 2.39 -3.21 31.54
C PHE A 56 1.91 -1.86 30.99
N LYS A 57 0.68 -1.81 30.46
CA LYS A 57 0.08 -0.63 29.83
C LYS A 57 -1.44 -0.78 29.69
N SER A 58 -2.16 0.32 29.47
CA SER A 58 -3.63 0.33 29.33
C SER A 58 -4.17 -0.50 28.15
N ALA A 59 -3.34 -0.80 27.14
CA ALA A 59 -3.70 -1.73 26.07
C ALA A 59 -3.68 -3.21 26.51
N ASN A 60 -2.86 -3.58 27.51
CA ASN A 60 -2.72 -4.94 28.04
C ASN A 60 -3.63 -5.18 29.26
N VAL A 61 -4.73 -4.42 29.35
CA VAL A 61 -5.73 -4.53 30.41
C VAL A 61 -7.11 -4.55 29.76
N MET A 62 -7.78 -5.69 29.84
CA MET A 62 -9.14 -5.89 29.31
C MET A 62 -10.19 -5.62 30.38
N LEU A 63 -11.18 -4.79 30.05
CA LEU A 63 -12.35 -4.48 30.86
C LEU A 63 -13.54 -5.34 30.41
N VAL A 64 -13.83 -6.40 31.16
CA VAL A 64 -14.88 -7.37 30.84
C VAL A 64 -16.12 -7.11 31.71
N PRO A 65 -17.35 -7.12 31.16
CA PRO A 65 -18.58 -7.03 31.95
C PRO A 65 -18.67 -8.14 33.01
N SER A 66 -18.99 -7.80 34.25
CA SER A 66 -19.03 -8.75 35.36
C SER A 66 -20.06 -8.34 36.42
N GLY A 67 -21.28 -8.87 36.30
CA GLY A 67 -22.41 -8.48 37.16
C GLY A 67 -22.75 -7.01 36.99
N GLU A 68 -22.89 -6.28 38.10
CA GLU A 68 -23.13 -4.82 38.12
C GLU A 68 -21.84 -4.00 37.89
N GLY A 69 -20.70 -4.63 37.59
CA GLY A 69 -19.40 -3.98 37.47
C GLY A 69 -18.52 -4.47 36.31
N ARG A 70 -17.24 -4.11 36.38
CA ARG A 70 -16.20 -4.45 35.38
C ARG A 70 -15.08 -5.24 36.02
N ARG A 71 -14.77 -6.41 35.46
CA ARG A 71 -13.59 -7.20 35.78
C ARG A 71 -12.41 -6.69 34.94
N ALA A 72 -11.36 -6.21 35.59
CA ALA A 72 -10.11 -5.89 34.91
C ALA A 72 -9.23 -7.16 34.82
N VAL A 73 -8.78 -7.50 33.62
CA VAL A 73 -7.91 -8.65 33.38
C VAL A 73 -6.63 -8.18 32.70
N VAL A 74 -5.49 -8.40 33.33
CA VAL A 74 -4.17 -8.09 32.77
C VAL A 74 -3.75 -9.21 31.82
N THR A 75 -3.30 -8.86 30.63
CA THR A 75 -2.90 -9.81 29.57
C THR A 75 -1.40 -9.70 29.26
N ASP A 76 -0.87 -10.60 28.44
CA ASP A 76 0.45 -10.47 27.80
C ASP A 76 1.66 -10.35 28.77
N PHE A 77 1.58 -11.06 29.90
CA PHE A 77 2.70 -11.24 30.83
C PHE A 77 3.94 -11.85 30.14
N GLY A 78 4.96 -11.03 29.90
CA GLY A 78 6.35 -11.49 29.78
C GLY A 78 6.72 -12.33 28.54
N LEU A 79 5.91 -12.37 27.48
CA LEU A 79 6.20 -13.14 26.25
C LEU A 79 7.43 -12.65 25.45
N ALA A 80 8.20 -11.70 25.97
CA ALA A 80 9.46 -11.22 25.37
C ALA A 80 10.61 -11.14 26.39
N ARG A 81 11.77 -11.67 25.97
CA ARG A 81 13.10 -11.65 26.62
C ARG A 81 13.26 -12.53 27.87
N SER A 82 14.06 -13.61 27.72
CA SER A 82 14.64 -14.34 28.87
C SER A 82 15.53 -13.43 29.72
N ALA A 83 15.73 -13.76 30.99
CA ALA A 83 16.42 -12.91 31.98
C ALA A 83 17.97 -12.96 31.89
N SER A 84 18.55 -13.22 30.71
CA SER A 84 19.95 -13.62 30.55
C SER A 84 20.62 -13.07 29.28
N SER A 85 20.29 -11.84 28.88
CA SER A 85 20.98 -11.10 27.81
C SER A 85 21.41 -9.73 28.33
N ASP A 86 22.67 -9.36 28.14
CA ASP A 86 23.29 -8.23 28.83
C ASP A 86 22.59 -6.88 28.62
N SER A 87 22.64 -6.07 29.67
CA SER A 87 22.08 -4.73 29.79
C SER A 87 22.77 -3.71 28.87
N VAL A 88 22.21 -3.51 27.67
CA VAL A 88 22.64 -2.44 26.73
C VAL A 88 21.68 -1.22 26.82
N PRO A 89 22.18 0.01 27.02
CA PRO A 89 21.34 1.22 27.06
C PRO A 89 20.57 1.50 25.76
N ILE A 90 19.37 2.09 25.87
CA ILE A 90 18.52 2.44 24.71
C ILE A 90 19.21 3.42 23.75
N THR A 91 20.05 4.32 24.28
CA THR A 91 20.76 5.35 23.50
C THR A 91 21.77 4.80 22.49
N ALA A 92 22.09 3.51 22.51
CA ALA A 92 23.18 2.91 21.72
C ALA A 92 22.72 2.00 20.55
N THR A 93 21.44 1.61 20.46
CA THR A 93 21.06 0.42 19.65
C THR A 93 19.97 0.58 18.59
N GLY A 94 19.09 1.59 18.67
CA GLY A 94 18.14 1.93 17.59
C GLY A 94 17.18 0.83 17.11
N ARG A 95 17.07 -0.30 17.83
CA ARG A 95 16.21 -1.44 17.49
C ARG A 95 14.81 -1.30 18.10
N GLU A 96 13.89 -2.13 17.63
CA GLU A 96 12.49 -2.12 18.06
C GLU A 96 12.31 -2.19 19.58
N PHE A 97 11.55 -1.24 20.10
CA PHE A 97 11.06 -1.20 21.46
C PHE A 97 9.54 -1.39 21.45
N GLY A 98 9.00 -2.05 22.48
CA GLY A 98 7.58 -1.92 22.81
C GLY A 98 7.25 -0.46 23.13
N THR A 99 5.96 -0.12 23.16
CA THR A 99 5.44 1.26 23.31
C THR A 99 6.20 2.04 24.41
N PRO A 100 7.15 2.94 24.07
CA PRO A 100 8.05 3.52 25.08
C PRO A 100 7.34 4.49 26.01
N ASP A 101 6.10 4.85 25.69
CA ASP A 101 5.22 5.68 26.48
C ASP A 101 4.88 5.09 27.88
N TYR A 102 5.18 3.82 28.16
CA TYR A 102 4.98 3.19 29.47
C TYR A 102 6.27 2.74 30.17
N MET A 103 7.43 2.81 29.48
CA MET A 103 8.70 2.33 30.03
C MET A 103 9.16 3.14 31.24
N ALA A 104 9.71 2.42 32.22
CA ALA A 104 10.33 2.97 33.42
C ALA A 104 11.77 3.49 33.16
N PRO A 105 12.27 4.44 33.96
CA PRO A 105 13.62 4.99 33.79
C PRO A 105 14.73 3.94 33.71
N GLU A 106 14.67 2.88 34.53
CA GLU A 106 15.63 1.79 34.49
C GLU A 106 15.61 1.01 33.17
N GLN A 107 14.46 0.88 32.50
CA GLN A 107 14.37 0.25 31.17
C GLN A 107 15.02 1.13 30.10
N VAL A 108 14.87 2.45 30.20
CA VAL A 108 15.48 3.42 29.27
C VAL A 108 16.99 3.53 29.48
N GLU A 109 17.44 3.53 30.73
CA GLU A 109 18.84 3.52 31.14
C GLU A 109 19.50 2.12 30.97
N GLY A 110 18.73 1.10 30.57
CA GLY A 110 19.20 -0.26 30.32
C GLY A 110 19.53 -1.08 31.58
N ARG A 111 19.19 -0.59 32.78
CA ARG A 111 19.49 -1.25 34.06
C ARG A 111 18.56 -2.45 34.32
N ALA A 112 18.88 -3.23 35.35
CA ALA A 112 18.11 -4.42 35.72
C ALA A 112 16.64 -4.09 36.06
N VAL A 113 15.71 -4.81 35.43
CA VAL A 113 14.26 -4.68 35.66
C VAL A 113 13.79 -5.53 36.85
N SER A 114 12.77 -5.06 37.57
CA SER A 114 12.23 -5.73 38.76
C SER A 114 10.73 -5.46 38.91
N ALA A 115 10.10 -5.95 39.99
CA ALA A 115 8.71 -5.61 40.31
C ALA A 115 8.45 -4.09 40.35
N ALA A 116 9.44 -3.28 40.75
CA ALA A 116 9.36 -1.82 40.76
C ALA A 116 9.20 -1.20 39.36
N THR A 117 9.56 -1.93 38.30
CA THR A 117 9.36 -1.53 36.89
C THR A 117 7.88 -1.58 36.52
N ASP A 118 7.18 -2.65 36.89
CA ASP A 118 5.73 -2.75 36.68
C ASP A 118 4.96 -1.74 37.57
N VAL A 119 5.46 -1.45 38.78
CA VAL A 119 4.92 -0.39 39.65
C VAL A 119 5.01 0.98 38.97
N TYR A 120 6.13 1.33 38.33
CA TYR A 120 6.22 2.59 37.57
C TYR A 120 5.22 2.63 36.41
N ALA A 121 5.13 1.55 35.64
CA ALA A 121 4.20 1.44 34.51
C ALA A 121 2.73 1.53 34.96
N LEU A 122 2.36 0.95 36.11
CA LEU A 122 1.05 1.14 36.73
C LEU A 122 0.82 2.60 37.15
N GLY A 123 1.87 3.32 37.58
CA GLY A 123 1.81 4.77 37.80
C GLY A 123 1.45 5.57 36.55
N VAL A 124 2.02 5.19 35.39
CA VAL A 124 1.69 5.80 34.09
C VAL A 124 0.23 5.53 33.72
N VAL A 125 -0.25 4.29 33.90
CA VAL A 125 -1.66 3.93 33.64
C VAL A 125 -2.61 4.64 34.59
N MET A 126 -2.27 4.79 35.88
CA MET A 126 -3.09 5.55 36.84
C MET A 126 -3.16 7.04 36.49
N TYR A 127 -2.08 7.63 35.97
CA TYR A 127 -2.07 9.00 35.46
C TYR A 127 -2.98 9.14 34.23
N GLU A 128 -2.85 8.22 33.26
CA GLU A 128 -3.67 8.17 32.05
C GLU A 128 -5.16 8.00 32.38
N MET A 129 -5.49 7.14 33.35
CA MET A 129 -6.88 6.94 33.79
C MET A 129 -7.55 8.20 34.34
N VAL A 130 -6.86 8.98 35.18
CA VAL A 130 -7.50 10.13 35.87
C VAL A 130 -7.39 11.44 35.10
N THR A 131 -6.43 11.57 34.17
CA THR A 131 -6.25 12.80 33.37
C THR A 131 -6.67 12.67 31.90
N GLY A 132 -6.69 11.45 31.36
CA GLY A 132 -6.87 11.17 29.93
C GLY A 132 -5.60 11.33 29.09
N ASP A 133 -4.52 11.83 29.68
CA ASP A 133 -3.24 12.08 29.04
C ASP A 133 -2.10 11.36 29.76
N ARG A 134 -0.92 11.26 29.13
CA ARG A 134 0.22 10.53 29.70
C ARG A 134 1.27 11.51 30.25
N PRO A 135 1.90 11.23 31.41
CA PRO A 135 2.75 12.19 32.14
C PRO A 135 3.98 12.67 31.37
N PHE A 136 4.40 11.92 30.35
CA PHE A 136 5.50 12.30 29.46
C PHE A 136 5.08 12.09 28.01
N THR A 137 4.88 13.20 27.30
CA THR A 137 4.63 13.26 25.84
C THR A 137 5.69 14.12 25.16
N ALA A 138 6.05 13.76 23.93
CA ALA A 138 6.96 14.51 23.04
C ALA A 138 6.72 14.12 21.57
N GLY A 139 7.27 14.89 20.64
CA GLY A 139 7.09 14.69 19.18
C GLY A 139 7.80 13.47 18.57
N SER A 140 8.48 12.63 19.37
CA SER A 140 8.98 11.34 18.91
C SER A 140 9.08 10.32 20.07
N PRO A 141 9.01 9.00 19.79
CA PRO A 141 9.06 7.98 20.84
C PRO A 141 10.37 8.02 21.66
N LEU A 142 11.49 8.32 21.01
CA LEU A 142 12.79 8.50 21.66
C LEU A 142 12.82 9.76 22.54
N ALA A 143 12.21 10.87 22.09
CA ALA A 143 12.10 12.08 22.90
C ALA A 143 11.21 11.85 24.14
N THR A 144 10.13 11.07 24.03
CA THR A 144 9.29 10.67 25.17
C THR A 144 10.06 9.82 26.19
N ALA A 145 10.92 8.91 25.73
CA ALA A 145 11.78 8.11 26.60
C ALA A 145 12.85 8.98 27.31
N LEU A 146 13.53 9.87 26.57
CA LEU A 146 14.55 10.77 27.13
C LEU A 146 13.97 11.77 28.14
N LYS A 147 12.75 12.27 27.91
CA LYS A 147 12.06 13.21 28.81
C LYS A 147 11.81 12.63 30.22
N ARG A 148 11.73 11.31 30.37
CA ARG A 148 11.62 10.61 31.69
C ARG A 148 12.91 10.62 32.50
N LEU A 149 14.05 10.87 31.85
CA LEU A 149 15.35 10.99 32.50
C LEU A 149 15.67 12.45 32.89
N GLN A 150 14.73 13.39 32.68
CA GLN A 150 14.93 14.82 32.79
C GLN A 150 13.82 15.48 33.62
N GLY A 151 14.03 15.54 34.94
CA GLY A 151 13.11 16.15 35.90
C GLY A 151 12.07 15.18 36.50
N PRO A 152 11.23 15.66 37.43
CA PRO A 152 10.12 14.90 37.98
C PRO A 152 8.94 14.81 36.99
N PRO A 153 8.02 13.84 37.15
CA PRO A 153 6.73 13.85 36.48
C PRO A 153 5.91 15.11 36.84
N PRO A 154 5.14 15.69 35.91
CA PRO A 154 4.19 16.77 36.21
C PRO A 154 3.08 16.27 37.13
N SER A 155 2.43 17.14 37.90
CA SER A 155 1.30 16.73 38.76
C SER A 155 0.08 16.37 37.92
N PRO A 156 -0.66 15.29 38.24
CA PRO A 156 -2.00 15.04 37.69
C PRO A 156 -2.95 16.23 37.89
N ARG A 157 -2.72 17.05 38.92
CA ARG A 157 -3.56 18.20 39.29
C ARG A 157 -3.27 19.47 38.49
N GLU A 158 -2.28 19.45 37.60
CA GLU A 158 -2.14 20.44 36.52
C GLU A 158 -3.22 20.23 35.45
N HIS A 159 -3.62 18.97 35.21
CA HIS A 159 -4.68 18.60 34.26
C HIS A 159 -6.07 18.53 34.94
N VAL A 160 -6.12 18.03 36.18
CA VAL A 160 -7.37 17.82 36.94
C VAL A 160 -7.26 18.43 38.34
N PRO A 161 -7.41 19.77 38.50
CA PRO A 161 -7.17 20.47 39.77
C PRO A 161 -8.00 19.97 40.96
N GLN A 162 -9.17 19.39 40.69
CA GLN A 162 -10.12 18.85 41.65
C GLN A 162 -9.82 17.42 42.15
N LEU A 163 -8.84 16.71 41.57
CA LEU A 163 -8.40 15.39 42.04
C LEU A 163 -7.92 15.49 43.51
N ASP A 164 -8.22 14.51 44.35
CA ASP A 164 -7.79 14.49 45.75
C ASP A 164 -6.26 14.38 45.83
N ARG A 165 -5.66 15.10 46.78
CA ARG A 165 -4.21 15.15 46.99
C ARG A 165 -3.61 13.79 47.29
N ASN A 166 -4.40 12.82 47.74
CA ASN A 166 -3.97 11.46 47.96
C ASN A 166 -3.69 10.72 46.63
N TRP A 167 -4.53 10.91 45.60
CA TRP A 167 -4.26 10.36 44.27
C TRP A 167 -3.02 10.99 43.63
N GLU A 168 -2.88 12.33 43.71
CA GLU A 168 -1.67 13.06 43.33
C GLU A 168 -0.42 12.47 44.00
N ARG A 169 -0.44 12.34 45.34
CA ARG A 169 0.66 11.79 46.15
C ARG A 169 1.01 10.35 45.78
N VAL A 170 0.01 9.50 45.51
CA VAL A 170 0.22 8.09 45.16
C VAL A 170 0.79 7.96 43.74
N ILE A 171 0.20 8.62 42.74
CA ILE A 171 0.65 8.58 41.35
C ILE A 171 2.09 9.10 41.23
N LEU A 172 2.41 10.25 41.84
CA LEU A 172 3.75 10.82 41.80
C LEU A 172 4.80 9.92 42.46
N ARG A 173 4.44 9.16 43.50
CA ARG A 173 5.35 8.18 44.12
C ARG A 173 5.49 6.88 43.33
N TYR A 174 4.46 6.43 42.61
CA TYR A 174 4.61 5.34 41.64
C TYR A 174 5.57 5.75 40.50
N LEU A 175 5.50 7.01 40.06
CA LEU A 175 6.33 7.61 39.02
C LEU A 175 7.71 8.13 39.52
N ALA A 176 8.16 7.77 40.73
CA ALA A 176 9.46 8.18 41.23
C ALA A 176 10.61 7.60 40.37
N ARG A 177 11.67 8.38 40.13
CA ARG A 177 12.74 7.97 39.20
C ARG A 177 13.51 6.77 39.74
N ASP A 178 13.97 6.83 40.98
CA ASP A 178 14.66 5.71 41.61
C ASP A 178 13.65 4.60 41.99
N PRO A 179 13.88 3.33 41.60
CA PRO A 179 13.07 2.21 42.06
C PRO A 179 12.90 2.10 43.58
N ALA A 180 13.86 2.60 44.38
CA ALA A 180 13.80 2.56 45.84
C ALA A 180 12.81 3.56 46.46
N ASP A 181 12.50 4.67 45.79
CA ASP A 181 11.55 5.68 46.25
C ASP A 181 10.07 5.27 46.02
N ARG A 182 9.85 4.30 45.12
CA ARG A 182 8.53 3.77 44.74
C ARG A 182 7.90 2.98 45.90
N PHE A 183 6.75 2.36 45.65
CA PHE A 183 6.15 1.41 46.58
C PHE A 183 6.78 0.02 46.43
N THR A 184 7.07 -0.65 47.55
CA THR A 184 7.77 -1.94 47.58
C THR A 184 6.91 -3.08 47.02
N ALA A 185 5.59 -2.97 47.08
CA ALA A 185 4.65 -3.90 46.46
C ALA A 185 3.46 -3.16 45.84
N ALA A 186 2.93 -3.66 44.72
CA ALA A 186 1.80 -3.02 44.03
C ALA A 186 0.57 -2.91 44.95
N ARG A 187 0.33 -3.90 45.83
CA ARG A 187 -0.81 -3.92 46.78
C ARG A 187 -0.91 -2.70 47.70
N ASP A 188 0.17 -1.96 47.93
CA ASP A 188 0.19 -0.83 48.87
C ASP A 188 -0.74 0.32 48.44
N VAL A 189 -1.09 0.40 47.14
CA VAL A 189 -2.10 1.34 46.62
C VAL A 189 -3.46 1.16 47.32
N ALA A 190 -3.83 -0.07 47.66
CA ALA A 190 -5.11 -0.40 48.28
C ALA A 190 -5.16 -0.10 49.79
N VAL A 191 -4.02 0.25 50.40
CA VAL A 191 -3.94 0.84 51.74
C VAL A 191 -3.93 2.37 51.61
N ALA A 192 -3.03 2.90 50.78
CA ALA A 192 -2.83 4.35 50.61
C ALA A 192 -4.11 5.09 50.14
N LEU A 193 -4.86 4.54 49.18
CA LEU A 193 -6.06 5.18 48.63
C LEU A 193 -7.35 4.93 49.46
N ARG A 194 -7.34 4.01 50.44
CA ARG A 194 -8.57 3.62 51.16
C ARG A 194 -8.93 4.49 52.37
N GLU A 195 -8.05 5.36 52.86
CA GLU A 195 -8.29 6.16 54.09
C GLU A 195 -9.50 7.13 54.02
N ARG A 196 -10.20 7.23 52.88
CA ARG A 196 -11.40 8.06 52.74
C ARG A 196 -12.62 7.40 52.08
N TRP A 197 -12.58 6.10 51.78
CA TRP A 197 -13.72 5.41 51.14
C TRP A 197 -14.28 4.30 52.02
N SER A 198 -15.45 4.57 52.62
CA SER A 198 -16.24 3.60 53.38
C SER A 198 -17.71 4.01 53.45
N PRO A 199 -18.57 3.33 52.67
CA PRO A 199 -19.86 2.85 53.17
C PRO A 199 -19.75 1.33 53.37
N GLY A 200 -19.93 0.85 54.60
CA GLY A 200 -19.63 -0.55 54.95
C GLY A 200 -20.87 -1.47 54.99
N LEU A 201 -20.60 -2.78 55.05
CA LEU A 201 -21.53 -3.78 55.62
C LEU A 201 -20.78 -4.76 56.55
N ARG A 202 -21.50 -5.65 57.24
CA ARG A 202 -21.06 -6.19 58.54
C ARG A 202 -20.43 -7.61 58.53
N LEU A 203 -19.56 -7.80 59.52
CA LEU A 203 -19.09 -9.05 60.17
C LEU A 203 -20.26 -10.04 60.48
N ARG A 204 -20.14 -11.37 60.72
CA ARG A 204 -19.10 -12.44 60.83
C ARG A 204 -19.89 -13.82 61.01
N PRO A 205 -19.35 -14.99 61.48
CA PRO A 205 -18.38 -15.91 60.85
C PRO A 205 -18.68 -17.45 61.00
N ARG A 206 -17.75 -18.33 60.53
CA ARG A 206 -17.53 -19.79 60.84
C ARG A 206 -18.48 -20.81 60.13
N ARG A 207 -18.08 -22.01 59.62
CA ARG A 207 -17.12 -23.12 60.00
C ARG A 207 -17.66 -24.04 61.13
N LEU A 208 -17.65 -25.39 61.11
CA LEU A 208 -17.28 -26.51 60.17
C LEU A 208 -18.29 -27.70 60.41
N VAL A 209 -18.19 -28.99 60.00
CA VAL A 209 -17.28 -29.86 59.20
C VAL A 209 -18.03 -31.14 58.71
N ALA A 210 -17.52 -31.85 57.67
CA ALA A 210 -17.84 -33.26 57.28
C ALA A 210 -19.30 -33.61 56.86
N GLY A 211 -19.61 -34.74 56.21
CA GLY A 211 -18.76 -35.73 55.53
C GLY A 211 -19.45 -37.11 55.40
N ALA A 212 -19.32 -37.77 54.22
CA ALA A 212 -19.94 -39.07 53.86
C ALA A 212 -21.49 -39.05 53.78
N ASP A 213 -22.20 -40.04 53.21
CA ASP A 213 -21.76 -41.34 52.67
C ASP A 213 -22.56 -41.80 51.42
N ARG A 214 -22.39 -43.09 51.05
CA ARG A 214 -22.57 -43.70 49.74
C ARG A 214 -23.91 -44.45 49.49
N LEU A 215 -24.27 -44.48 48.20
CA LEU A 215 -24.87 -45.59 47.43
C LEU A 215 -26.35 -46.03 47.65
N LEU A 216 -27.05 -46.06 46.50
CA LEU A 216 -27.94 -47.14 46.01
C LEU A 216 -29.14 -47.65 46.85
N ARG A 217 -30.29 -47.70 46.17
CA ARG A 217 -30.74 -48.96 45.55
C ARG A 217 -31.72 -48.78 44.38
N HIS A 218 -31.77 -49.77 43.49
CA HIS A 218 -32.67 -49.83 42.34
C HIS A 218 -34.03 -50.43 42.70
N ALA A 219 -35.09 -49.92 42.05
CA ALA A 219 -36.27 -50.69 41.68
C ALA A 219 -36.88 -50.10 40.37
N LEU A 220 -37.85 -50.81 39.78
CA LEU A 220 -38.78 -50.30 38.76
C LEU A 220 -38.25 -49.94 37.34
N ARG A 221 -37.11 -50.49 36.90
CA ARG A 221 -36.93 -50.78 35.45
C ARG A 221 -37.74 -52.03 35.09
N ARG A 222 -38.79 -51.93 34.24
CA ARG A 222 -39.25 -53.02 33.31
C ARG A 222 -40.44 -52.74 32.35
N ARG A 223 -40.98 -51.51 32.19
CA ARG A 223 -42.05 -51.23 31.19
C ARG A 223 -41.75 -50.16 30.11
N ALA A 224 -40.59 -49.52 30.11
CA ALA A 224 -40.26 -48.41 29.19
C ALA A 224 -39.32 -48.77 28.01
N ILE A 225 -39.01 -50.06 27.79
CA ILE A 225 -37.92 -50.46 26.88
C ILE A 225 -38.36 -50.50 25.40
N ALA A 226 -39.63 -50.80 25.10
CA ALA A 226 -40.11 -50.94 23.72
C ALA A 226 -40.11 -49.62 22.92
N LEU A 227 -40.65 -48.53 23.48
CA LEU A 227 -40.59 -47.21 22.83
C LEU A 227 -39.17 -46.62 22.83
N GLY A 228 -38.38 -46.88 23.87
CA GLY A 228 -37.00 -46.40 23.95
C GLY A 228 -36.09 -46.94 22.85
N ALA A 229 -36.28 -48.21 22.45
CA ALA A 229 -35.46 -48.84 21.42
C ALA A 229 -35.66 -48.21 20.03
N GLY A 230 -36.91 -47.97 19.60
CA GLY A 230 -37.20 -47.36 18.30
C GLY A 230 -36.63 -45.94 18.19
N THR A 231 -36.83 -45.12 19.21
CA THR A 231 -36.27 -43.76 19.27
C THR A 231 -34.74 -43.77 19.31
N ALA A 232 -34.12 -44.70 20.06
CA ALA A 232 -32.67 -44.84 20.10
C ALA A 232 -32.09 -45.27 18.75
N VAL A 233 -32.76 -46.14 17.98
CA VAL A 233 -32.33 -46.51 16.62
C VAL A 233 -32.47 -45.33 15.66
N ILE A 234 -33.57 -44.57 15.70
CA ILE A 234 -33.74 -43.37 14.86
C ILE A 234 -32.66 -42.31 15.18
N VAL A 235 -32.38 -42.07 16.46
CA VAL A 235 -31.32 -41.15 16.89
C VAL A 235 -29.93 -41.68 16.51
N ALA A 236 -29.67 -42.98 16.61
CA ALA A 236 -28.39 -43.58 16.21
C ALA A 236 -28.19 -43.51 14.69
N SER A 237 -29.20 -43.84 13.88
CA SER A 237 -29.14 -43.69 12.42
C SER A 237 -29.01 -42.24 11.98
N GLY A 238 -29.70 -41.31 12.66
CA GLY A 238 -29.53 -39.87 12.42
C GLY A 238 -28.13 -39.37 12.80
N ALA A 239 -27.56 -39.84 13.91
CA ALA A 239 -26.20 -39.52 14.33
C ALA A 239 -25.16 -40.13 13.38
N LEU A 240 -25.35 -41.37 12.91
CA LEU A 240 -24.49 -42.02 11.91
C LEU A 240 -24.55 -41.27 10.58
N GLY A 241 -25.74 -40.93 10.07
CA GLY A 241 -25.88 -40.14 8.84
C GLY A 241 -25.30 -38.72 8.96
N TRP A 242 -25.40 -38.10 10.15
CA TRP A 242 -24.77 -36.81 10.42
C TRP A 242 -23.24 -36.92 10.48
N LEU A 243 -22.69 -37.95 11.14
CA LEU A 243 -21.25 -38.24 11.18
C LEU A 243 -20.71 -38.57 9.78
N GLU A 244 -21.44 -39.36 9.00
CA GLU A 244 -21.07 -39.71 7.62
C GLU A 244 -21.09 -38.48 6.72
N HIS A 245 -22.17 -37.69 6.73
CA HIS A 245 -22.27 -36.43 5.99
C HIS A 245 -21.17 -35.44 6.39
N ARG A 246 -20.92 -35.28 7.69
CA ARG A 246 -19.82 -34.45 8.21
C ARG A 246 -18.47 -34.95 7.70
N SER A 247 -18.18 -36.25 7.83
CA SER A 247 -16.92 -36.84 7.36
C SER A 247 -16.75 -36.71 5.85
N SER A 248 -17.85 -36.76 5.09
CA SER A 248 -17.86 -36.58 3.64
C SER A 248 -17.53 -35.14 3.24
N ARG A 249 -18.10 -34.15 3.95
CA ARG A 249 -17.71 -32.75 3.79
C ARG A 249 -16.25 -32.50 4.19
N GLU A 250 -15.79 -33.08 5.31
CA GLU A 250 -14.40 -32.95 5.75
C GLU A 250 -13.41 -33.57 4.74
N ARG A 251 -13.73 -34.74 4.16
CA ARG A 251 -12.96 -35.33 3.04
C ARG A 251 -12.98 -34.43 1.81
N TRP A 252 -14.15 -34.00 1.33
CA TRP A 252 -14.25 -33.06 0.20
C TRP A 252 -13.38 -31.82 0.41
N ALA A 253 -13.41 -31.22 1.60
CA ALA A 253 -12.65 -30.02 1.89
C ALA A 253 -11.12 -30.27 1.87
N ARG A 254 -10.66 -31.43 2.37
CA ARG A 254 -9.23 -31.80 2.41
C ARG A 254 -8.69 -32.33 1.07
N GLU A 255 -9.42 -33.23 0.44
CA GLU A 255 -8.99 -34.06 -0.69
C GLU A 255 -9.37 -33.45 -2.06
N THR A 256 -10.38 -32.57 -2.11
CA THR A 256 -10.87 -31.96 -3.35
C THR A 256 -10.74 -30.43 -3.34
N ALA A 257 -11.30 -29.75 -2.34
CA ALA A 257 -11.33 -28.29 -2.30
C ALA A 257 -9.93 -27.69 -2.06
N THR A 258 -9.18 -28.16 -1.06
CA THR A 258 -7.85 -27.60 -0.74
C THR A 258 -6.86 -27.68 -1.92
N PRO A 259 -6.73 -28.80 -2.66
CA PRO A 259 -5.91 -28.87 -3.88
C PRO A 259 -6.40 -27.94 -5.01
N GLU A 260 -7.72 -27.87 -5.23
CA GLU A 260 -8.27 -27.00 -6.28
C GLU A 260 -8.14 -25.51 -5.93
N ILE A 261 -8.30 -25.12 -4.67
CA ILE A 261 -7.97 -23.77 -4.19
C ILE A 261 -6.50 -23.46 -4.47
N ALA A 262 -5.59 -24.39 -4.18
CA ALA A 262 -4.17 -24.20 -4.46
C ALA A 262 -3.90 -24.00 -5.97
N ARG A 263 -4.54 -24.82 -6.83
CA ARG A 263 -4.49 -24.63 -8.29
C ARG A 263 -5.02 -23.27 -8.72
N LEU A 264 -6.19 -22.86 -8.22
CA LEU A 264 -6.83 -21.57 -8.53
C LEU A 264 -5.98 -20.37 -8.08
N VAL A 265 -5.26 -20.48 -6.95
CA VAL A 265 -4.30 -19.45 -6.51
C VAL A 265 -3.07 -19.43 -7.42
N GLU A 266 -2.57 -20.58 -7.89
CA GLU A 266 -1.43 -20.64 -8.82
C GLU A 266 -1.78 -20.24 -10.27
N THR A 267 -3.05 -20.35 -10.70
CA THR A 267 -3.54 -19.83 -11.99
C THR A 267 -4.03 -18.39 -11.95
N GLY A 268 -4.04 -17.73 -10.78
CA GLY A 268 -4.54 -16.36 -10.62
C GLY A 268 -6.06 -16.23 -10.63
N GLU A 269 -6.80 -17.33 -10.53
CA GLU A 269 -8.27 -17.37 -10.47
C GLU A 269 -8.79 -17.01 -9.06
N PHE A 270 -8.26 -15.93 -8.48
CA PHE A 270 -8.37 -15.58 -7.06
C PHE A 270 -9.82 -15.44 -6.56
N ALA A 271 -10.74 -14.92 -7.38
CA ALA A 271 -12.16 -14.84 -7.04
C ALA A 271 -12.80 -16.22 -6.80
N LYS A 272 -12.47 -17.21 -7.65
CA LYS A 272 -12.91 -18.60 -7.47
C LYS A 272 -12.23 -19.26 -6.28
N ALA A 273 -10.92 -19.04 -6.12
CA ALA A 273 -10.16 -19.52 -4.97
C ALA A 273 -10.76 -19.03 -3.66
N ALA A 274 -11.03 -17.72 -3.54
CA ALA A 274 -11.62 -17.11 -2.35
C ALA A 274 -13.04 -17.63 -2.07
N ALA A 275 -13.88 -17.82 -3.09
CA ALA A 275 -15.21 -18.41 -2.93
C ALA A 275 -15.13 -19.86 -2.39
N LEU A 276 -14.36 -20.73 -3.06
CA LEU A 276 -14.19 -22.13 -2.64
C LEU A 276 -13.52 -22.25 -1.26
N THR A 277 -12.61 -21.34 -0.93
CA THR A 277 -11.98 -21.23 0.40
C THR A 277 -12.98 -20.83 1.48
N ARG A 278 -13.93 -19.94 1.18
CA ARG A 278 -14.99 -19.54 2.12
C ARG A 278 -15.89 -20.73 2.48
N ASP A 279 -16.19 -21.59 1.52
CA ASP A 279 -17.00 -22.79 1.75
C ASP A 279 -16.22 -23.92 2.43
N ALA A 280 -14.95 -24.10 2.07
CA ALA A 280 -14.05 -25.05 2.73
C ALA A 280 -13.79 -24.68 4.21
N ARG A 281 -13.64 -23.39 4.54
CA ARG A 281 -13.44 -22.89 5.91
C ARG A 281 -14.67 -23.02 6.81
N GLN A 282 -15.87 -23.18 6.26
CA GLN A 282 -17.08 -23.56 7.04
C GLN A 282 -17.05 -25.03 7.50
N VAL A 283 -16.20 -25.86 6.88
CA VAL A 283 -16.05 -27.29 7.21
C VAL A 283 -14.78 -27.52 8.03
N LEU A 284 -13.68 -26.90 7.61
CA LEU A 284 -12.36 -27.04 8.21
C LEU A 284 -11.94 -25.72 8.87
N SER A 285 -12.68 -25.31 9.89
CA SER A 285 -12.37 -24.13 10.70
C SER A 285 -10.93 -24.21 11.23
N HIS A 286 -10.15 -23.14 11.02
CA HIS A 286 -8.77 -23.00 11.47
C HIS A 286 -7.75 -23.97 10.83
N ASP A 287 -8.02 -24.58 9.66
CA ASP A 287 -6.97 -25.32 8.95
C ASP A 287 -5.87 -24.37 8.42
N PRO A 288 -4.59 -24.53 8.83
CA PRO A 288 -3.53 -23.59 8.44
C PRO A 288 -3.28 -23.54 6.93
N THR A 289 -3.60 -24.60 6.19
CA THR A 289 -3.47 -24.65 4.73
C THR A 289 -4.50 -23.75 4.07
N LEU A 290 -5.76 -23.82 4.52
CA LEU A 290 -6.84 -22.98 4.02
C LEU A 290 -6.69 -21.52 4.44
N GLU A 291 -6.18 -21.24 5.64
CA GLU A 291 -5.86 -19.86 6.04
C GLU A 291 -4.69 -19.30 5.20
N GLY A 292 -3.63 -20.07 4.97
CA GLY A 292 -2.54 -19.66 4.07
C GLY A 292 -3.01 -19.41 2.63
N LEU A 293 -3.89 -20.26 2.10
CA LEU A 293 -4.51 -20.07 0.79
C LEU A 293 -5.48 -18.86 0.77
N TRP A 294 -6.24 -18.63 1.84
CA TRP A 294 -7.10 -17.45 2.00
C TRP A 294 -6.29 -16.15 1.95
N LEU A 295 -5.16 -16.09 2.65
CA LEU A 295 -4.26 -14.92 2.65
C LEU A 295 -3.60 -14.65 1.29
N ARG A 296 -3.40 -15.69 0.47
CA ARG A 296 -2.86 -15.55 -0.90
C ARG A 296 -3.95 -15.23 -1.93
N ALA A 297 -5.16 -15.76 -1.75
CA ALA A 297 -6.32 -15.47 -2.60
C ALA A 297 -6.97 -14.09 -2.35
N THR A 298 -6.67 -13.44 -1.22
CA THR A 298 -7.28 -12.16 -0.81
C THR A 298 -6.24 -11.06 -0.57
N ALA A 299 -6.74 -9.84 -0.44
CA ALA A 299 -6.04 -8.72 0.17
C ALA A 299 -6.92 -8.06 1.24
N ALA A 300 -6.33 -7.28 2.14
CA ALA A 300 -7.05 -6.47 3.11
C ALA A 300 -7.44 -5.12 2.49
N ALA A 301 -8.62 -4.62 2.84
CA ALA A 301 -9.10 -3.29 2.47
C ALA A 301 -9.69 -2.55 3.68
N SER A 302 -9.43 -1.25 3.77
CA SER A 302 -9.86 -0.35 4.84
C SER A 302 -10.48 0.91 4.22
N ILE A 303 -11.81 0.99 4.25
CA ILE A 303 -12.59 1.99 3.50
C ILE A 303 -13.30 2.95 4.45
N GLY A 304 -12.88 4.21 4.44
CA GLY A 304 -13.52 5.31 5.17
C GLY A 304 -14.50 6.12 4.31
N SER A 305 -15.40 6.87 4.96
CA SER A 305 -16.11 7.96 4.30
C SER A 305 -16.37 9.13 5.25
N VAL A 306 -16.52 10.32 4.68
CA VAL A 306 -16.98 11.52 5.37
C VAL A 306 -18.32 11.95 4.75
N PRO A 307 -19.44 11.98 5.49
CA PRO A 307 -19.61 11.45 6.85
C PRO A 307 -19.54 9.90 6.89
N PRO A 308 -19.22 9.31 8.06
CA PRO A 308 -19.13 7.86 8.24
C PRO A 308 -20.50 7.18 8.21
N GLY A 309 -20.54 5.85 8.17
CA GLY A 309 -21.76 5.06 8.08
C GLY A 309 -22.40 5.13 6.69
N ALA A 310 -21.58 5.10 5.64
CA ALA A 310 -22.00 4.90 4.26
C ALA A 310 -21.88 3.42 3.89
N ASP A 311 -22.80 2.91 3.07
CA ASP A 311 -22.79 1.54 2.55
C ASP A 311 -21.68 1.37 1.50
N VAL A 312 -20.91 0.29 1.62
CA VAL A 312 -19.81 -0.06 0.70
C VAL A 312 -20.14 -1.36 -0.02
N SER A 313 -20.05 -1.33 -1.35
CA SER A 313 -20.14 -2.49 -2.23
C SER A 313 -19.03 -2.49 -3.26
N ILE A 314 -18.70 -3.67 -3.81
CA ILE A 314 -17.73 -3.85 -4.90
C ILE A 314 -18.33 -4.67 -6.04
N ARG A 315 -17.79 -4.49 -7.25
CA ARG A 315 -17.88 -5.47 -8.34
C ARG A 315 -16.52 -5.59 -9.03
N SER A 316 -16.19 -6.75 -9.58
CA SER A 316 -15.00 -6.88 -10.44
C SER A 316 -15.10 -5.88 -11.60
N TYR A 317 -13.98 -5.27 -11.98
CA TYR A 317 -13.94 -4.25 -13.03
C TYR A 317 -14.40 -4.82 -14.38
N GLN A 318 -13.81 -5.96 -14.75
CA GLN A 318 -14.05 -6.73 -15.97
C GLN A 318 -15.24 -7.72 -15.84
N GLY A 319 -15.91 -7.74 -14.68
CA GLY A 319 -17.06 -8.61 -14.41
C GLY A 319 -18.40 -8.03 -14.87
N ASP A 320 -19.49 -8.70 -14.50
CA ASP A 320 -20.85 -8.17 -14.67
C ASP A 320 -21.04 -6.86 -13.88
N GLU A 321 -21.48 -5.82 -14.58
CA GLU A 321 -21.75 -4.48 -14.05
C GLU A 321 -22.84 -4.46 -12.98
N ASN A 322 -23.66 -5.52 -12.90
CA ASN A 322 -24.75 -5.69 -11.94
C ASN A 322 -24.35 -6.53 -10.72
N ALA A 323 -23.22 -7.24 -10.76
CA ALA A 323 -22.80 -8.20 -9.74
C ALA A 323 -22.17 -7.54 -8.49
N TRP A 324 -22.94 -6.66 -7.83
CA TRP A 324 -22.50 -5.91 -6.64
C TRP A 324 -22.50 -6.77 -5.38
N GLN A 325 -21.32 -7.07 -4.84
CA GLN A 325 -21.14 -7.64 -3.51
C GLN A 325 -21.09 -6.52 -2.46
N TYR A 326 -22.05 -6.49 -1.53
CA TYR A 326 -22.01 -5.62 -0.35
C TYR A 326 -20.95 -6.09 0.66
N LEU A 327 -20.22 -5.16 1.26
CA LEU A 327 -19.14 -5.41 2.22
C LEU A 327 -19.45 -4.95 3.65
N GLY A 328 -20.31 -3.96 3.83
CA GLY A 328 -20.65 -3.37 5.13
C GLY A 328 -20.80 -1.86 5.08
N LYS A 329 -20.69 -1.19 6.23
CA LYS A 329 -20.72 0.28 6.34
C LYS A 329 -19.39 0.86 6.79
N THR A 330 -19.03 2.04 6.30
CA THR A 330 -17.81 2.76 6.69
C THR A 330 -17.82 3.19 8.17
N PRO A 331 -16.67 3.25 8.85
CA PRO A 331 -15.35 2.80 8.40
C PRO A 331 -15.25 1.27 8.39
N LEU A 332 -14.91 0.69 7.24
CA LEU A 332 -14.46 -0.70 7.16
C LEU A 332 -12.98 -0.76 7.48
N LYS A 333 -12.55 -1.80 8.19
CA LYS A 333 -11.14 -2.08 8.50
C LYS A 333 -10.83 -3.53 8.17
N ASP A 334 -9.71 -3.75 7.48
CA ASP A 334 -9.13 -5.06 7.18
C ASP A 334 -10.10 -6.08 6.55
N VAL A 335 -11.15 -5.62 5.84
CA VAL A 335 -12.09 -6.50 5.18
C VAL A 335 -11.40 -7.21 4.01
N ARG A 336 -11.56 -8.53 3.93
CA ARG A 336 -10.85 -9.33 2.93
C ARG A 336 -11.68 -9.54 1.67
N VAL A 337 -11.21 -8.93 0.60
CA VAL A 337 -11.70 -9.09 -0.78
C VAL A 337 -10.75 -10.00 -1.55
N PRO A 338 -11.20 -10.75 -2.58
CA PRO A 338 -10.29 -11.47 -3.46
C PRO A 338 -9.27 -10.51 -4.13
N ARG A 339 -8.18 -11.04 -4.69
CA ARG A 339 -7.26 -10.21 -5.49
C ARG A 339 -7.80 -10.03 -6.91
N ASP A 340 -8.17 -8.80 -7.28
CA ASP A 340 -8.70 -8.40 -8.58
C ASP A 340 -8.71 -6.85 -8.70
N GLY A 341 -8.97 -6.32 -9.89
CA GLY A 341 -9.35 -4.92 -10.08
C GLY A 341 -10.84 -4.74 -9.81
N TYR A 342 -11.21 -3.74 -8.98
CA TYR A 342 -12.58 -3.54 -8.51
C TYR A 342 -13.11 -2.14 -8.82
N VAL A 343 -14.40 -2.06 -9.15
CA VAL A 343 -15.19 -0.83 -8.93
C VAL A 343 -15.80 -0.92 -7.54
N TRP A 344 -15.37 -0.01 -6.67
CA TRP A 344 -15.94 0.24 -5.36
C TRP A 344 -17.07 1.27 -5.49
N ARG A 345 -18.13 1.09 -4.70
CA ARG A 345 -19.24 2.03 -4.57
C ARG A 345 -19.46 2.36 -3.11
N VAL A 346 -19.43 3.63 -2.78
CA VAL A 346 -19.72 4.14 -1.43
C VAL A 346 -20.95 5.05 -1.50
N ALA A 347 -22.02 4.69 -0.81
CA ALA A 347 -23.33 5.33 -0.93
C ALA A 347 -23.94 5.63 0.46
N LYS A 348 -24.62 6.77 0.60
CA LYS A 348 -25.31 7.14 1.84
C LYS A 348 -26.58 7.94 1.52
N ALA A 349 -27.69 7.67 2.21
CA ALA A 349 -28.94 8.38 1.98
C ALA A 349 -28.78 9.90 2.15
N GLY A 350 -29.22 10.67 1.15
CA GLY A 350 -29.06 12.13 1.06
C GLY A 350 -27.72 12.62 0.47
N PHE A 351 -26.84 11.70 0.07
CA PHE A 351 -25.54 11.98 -0.53
C PHE A 351 -25.41 11.31 -1.90
N ALA A 352 -24.72 11.97 -2.84
CA ALA A 352 -24.38 11.37 -4.11
C ALA A 352 -23.47 10.14 -3.88
N PRO A 353 -23.72 8.99 -4.51
CA PRO A 353 -22.85 7.83 -4.40
C PRO A 353 -21.53 8.10 -5.13
N SER A 354 -20.40 7.82 -4.49
CA SER A 354 -19.10 7.79 -5.16
C SER A 354 -18.83 6.41 -5.73
N LEU A 355 -18.22 6.37 -6.92
CA LEU A 355 -17.50 5.20 -7.40
C LEU A 355 -16.00 5.44 -7.24
N THR A 356 -15.20 4.39 -7.07
CA THR A 356 -13.73 4.45 -7.02
C THR A 356 -13.18 3.18 -7.67
N ILE A 357 -12.12 3.28 -8.47
CA ILE A 357 -11.43 2.09 -8.99
C ILE A 357 -10.18 1.82 -8.16
N ASP A 358 -9.92 0.56 -7.81
CA ASP A 358 -8.71 0.14 -7.08
C ASP A 358 -8.36 -1.34 -7.34
N GLN A 359 -7.11 -1.75 -7.13
CA GLN A 359 -6.64 -3.12 -7.32
C GLN A 359 -6.25 -3.78 -5.98
N ALA A 360 -7.05 -4.79 -5.59
CA ALA A 360 -6.78 -5.57 -4.40
C ALA A 360 -5.61 -6.54 -4.61
N GLY A 361 -4.60 -6.47 -3.74
CA GLY A 361 -3.46 -7.40 -3.75
C GLY A 361 -2.21 -6.92 -4.47
N SER A 362 -2.07 -5.60 -4.62
CA SER A 362 -0.79 -4.95 -4.97
C SER A 362 0.20 -4.99 -3.78
N TRP A 363 1.35 -4.31 -3.91
CA TRP A 363 2.32 -4.11 -2.83
C TRP A 363 1.80 -3.23 -1.68
N PHE A 364 0.68 -2.51 -1.87
CA PHE A 364 0.01 -1.70 -0.85
C PHE A 364 -1.38 -2.26 -0.50
N PRO A 365 -1.86 -2.08 0.75
CA PRO A 365 -3.25 -2.36 1.09
C PRO A 365 -4.20 -1.38 0.38
N VAL A 366 -5.44 -1.79 0.15
CA VAL A 366 -6.50 -0.89 -0.34
C VAL A 366 -6.97 -0.03 0.83
N GLU A 367 -6.41 1.17 0.99
CA GLU A 367 -6.76 2.07 2.11
C GLU A 367 -6.99 3.51 1.63
N TRP A 368 -8.23 3.99 1.78
CA TRP A 368 -8.61 5.37 1.45
C TRP A 368 -9.91 5.80 2.14
N THR A 369 -10.17 7.10 2.13
CA THR A 369 -11.40 7.73 2.65
C THR A 369 -12.00 8.67 1.62
N VAL A 370 -13.27 8.46 1.28
CA VAL A 370 -14.00 9.30 0.29
C VAL A 370 -14.87 10.36 0.97
N LYS A 371 -14.92 11.58 0.42
CA LYS A 371 -15.81 12.64 0.89
C LYS A 371 -17.10 12.60 0.07
N LEU A 372 -18.22 12.29 0.71
CA LEU A 372 -19.53 12.23 0.05
C LEU A 372 -20.16 13.62 0.04
N ARG A 373 -20.51 14.11 -1.16
CA ARG A 373 -21.26 15.38 -1.32
C ARG A 373 -22.77 15.15 -1.13
N PRO A 374 -23.51 16.08 -0.50
CA PRO A 374 -24.96 16.04 -0.47
C PRO A 374 -25.53 15.94 -1.89
N GLU A 375 -26.52 15.07 -2.11
CA GLU A 375 -27.02 14.74 -3.46
C GLU A 375 -27.47 15.99 -4.23
N ARG A 376 -28.24 16.86 -3.56
CA ARG A 376 -28.69 18.19 -4.04
C ARG A 376 -27.58 19.19 -4.41
N SER A 377 -26.30 18.88 -4.16
CA SER A 377 -25.16 19.75 -4.49
C SER A 377 -24.37 19.27 -5.71
N VAL A 378 -24.72 18.10 -6.27
CA VAL A 378 -24.14 17.57 -7.51
C VAL A 378 -25.17 17.79 -8.64
N PRO A 379 -24.88 18.66 -9.65
CA PRO A 379 -25.78 18.84 -10.78
C PRO A 379 -25.97 17.54 -11.58
N PRO A 380 -27.12 17.38 -12.28
CA PRO A 380 -27.26 16.37 -13.32
C PRO A 380 -26.11 16.45 -14.32
N GLY A 381 -25.67 15.30 -14.84
CA GLY A 381 -24.52 15.21 -15.74
C GLY A 381 -23.13 15.25 -15.07
N MET A 382 -23.02 15.70 -13.82
CA MET A 382 -21.73 15.72 -13.08
C MET A 382 -21.52 14.50 -12.18
N VAL A 383 -20.26 14.33 -11.74
CA VAL A 383 -19.83 13.46 -10.63
C VAL A 383 -18.95 14.23 -9.66
N ALA A 384 -18.85 13.73 -8.42
CA ALA A 384 -18.08 14.34 -7.35
C ALA A 384 -16.71 13.67 -7.22
N VAL A 385 -15.63 14.47 -7.24
CA VAL A 385 -14.27 13.99 -7.03
C VAL A 385 -13.76 14.44 -5.66
N THR A 386 -13.15 13.51 -4.92
CA THR A 386 -12.40 13.81 -3.69
C THR A 386 -10.96 14.17 -4.06
N GLY A 387 -10.44 15.24 -3.48
CA GLY A 387 -9.05 15.68 -3.65
C GLY A 387 -8.02 14.68 -3.09
N GLY A 388 -6.76 14.94 -3.40
CA GLY A 388 -5.62 14.11 -3.01
C GLY A 388 -4.36 14.49 -3.79
N GLU A 389 -3.20 14.18 -3.22
CA GLU A 389 -1.88 14.49 -3.80
C GLU A 389 -1.69 13.87 -5.20
N THR A 390 -1.97 14.65 -6.24
CA THR A 390 -2.03 14.16 -7.62
C THR A 390 -0.67 14.29 -8.30
N ARG A 391 -0.14 13.19 -8.84
CA ARG A 391 0.99 13.18 -9.78
C ARG A 391 0.45 13.13 -11.21
N LEU A 392 1.00 13.95 -12.11
CA LEU A 392 0.62 13.95 -13.51
C LEU A 392 1.23 12.77 -14.31
N LEU A 393 0.60 12.46 -15.43
CA LEU A 393 1.05 11.47 -16.42
C LEU A 393 2.35 11.89 -17.13
N HIS A 394 3.01 10.96 -17.83
CA HIS A 394 4.15 11.28 -18.69
C HIS A 394 3.77 12.32 -19.78
N PRO A 395 4.65 13.25 -20.19
CA PRO A 395 5.99 13.55 -19.66
C PRO A 395 5.98 14.48 -18.44
N LEU A 396 4.81 14.78 -17.87
CA LEU A 396 4.62 15.70 -16.74
C LEU A 396 4.86 15.03 -15.36
N GLY A 397 5.20 13.74 -15.31
CA GLY A 397 5.38 12.98 -14.07
C GLY A 397 6.57 13.36 -13.16
N GLU A 398 7.33 14.40 -13.53
CA GLU A 398 8.34 15.10 -12.69
C GLU A 398 7.88 16.52 -12.28
N ALA A 399 6.69 16.96 -12.69
CA ALA A 399 6.07 18.20 -12.21
C ALA A 399 5.74 18.08 -10.71
N PRO A 400 5.58 19.20 -9.98
CA PRO A 400 5.14 19.18 -8.59
C PRO A 400 3.87 18.35 -8.42
N ARG A 401 3.78 17.56 -7.36
CA ARG A 401 2.52 16.93 -6.99
C ARG A 401 1.62 17.97 -6.32
N VAL A 402 0.35 18.00 -6.69
CA VAL A 402 -0.60 19.02 -6.21
C VAL A 402 -1.92 18.33 -5.86
N ASP A 403 -2.50 18.68 -4.72
CA ASP A 403 -3.91 18.37 -4.44
C ASP A 403 -4.79 19.42 -5.14
N PRO A 404 -5.63 19.06 -6.12
CA PRO A 404 -6.55 20.01 -6.76
C PRO A 404 -7.69 20.47 -5.81
N GLY A 405 -7.87 19.81 -4.67
CA GLY A 405 -9.02 19.98 -3.78
C GLY A 405 -10.18 19.06 -4.16
N ASP A 406 -11.32 19.23 -3.49
CA ASP A 406 -12.56 18.54 -3.86
C ASP A 406 -13.31 19.36 -4.92
N TYR A 407 -13.86 18.70 -5.95
CA TYR A 407 -14.56 19.38 -7.04
C TYR A 407 -15.66 18.52 -7.66
N LEU A 408 -16.36 19.10 -8.63
CA LEU A 408 -17.28 18.40 -9.53
C LEU A 408 -16.69 18.40 -10.93
N ILE A 409 -16.88 17.30 -11.67
CA ILE A 409 -16.49 17.19 -13.08
C ILE A 409 -17.67 16.65 -13.88
N ASP A 410 -17.79 17.05 -15.14
CA ASP A 410 -18.73 16.42 -16.07
C ASP A 410 -18.41 14.93 -16.21
N ARG A 411 -19.44 14.09 -16.05
CA ARG A 411 -19.32 12.63 -16.08
C ARG A 411 -18.80 12.16 -17.44
N HIS A 412 -19.20 12.88 -18.47
CA HIS A 412 -18.96 12.60 -19.87
C HIS A 412 -18.19 13.77 -20.51
N GLU A 413 -17.70 13.56 -21.72
CA GLU A 413 -17.29 14.62 -22.63
C GLU A 413 -18.51 15.49 -22.99
N VAL A 414 -18.32 16.79 -23.25
CA VAL A 414 -19.43 17.68 -23.65
C VAL A 414 -19.98 17.23 -25.01
N THR A 415 -21.30 17.01 -25.07
CA THR A 415 -21.97 16.49 -26.26
C THR A 415 -22.23 17.55 -27.34
N ASN A 416 -22.49 17.11 -28.57
CA ASN A 416 -22.87 18.02 -29.65
C ASN A 416 -24.21 18.74 -29.39
N GLU A 417 -25.15 18.10 -28.67
CA GLU A 417 -26.40 18.73 -28.25
C GLU A 417 -26.15 19.87 -27.25
N GLU A 418 -25.39 19.62 -26.18
CA GLU A 418 -25.04 20.66 -25.20
C GLU A 418 -24.24 21.80 -25.84
N TYR A 419 -23.28 21.49 -26.73
CA TYR A 419 -22.54 22.52 -27.45
C TYR A 419 -23.42 23.32 -28.43
N LYS A 420 -24.51 22.74 -28.94
CA LYS A 420 -25.48 23.44 -29.79
C LYS A 420 -26.26 24.51 -29.00
N GLU A 421 -26.53 24.29 -27.72
CA GLU A 421 -27.12 25.31 -26.84
C GLU A 421 -26.23 26.56 -26.73
N PHE A 422 -24.91 26.39 -26.63
CA PHE A 422 -23.95 27.50 -26.65
C PHE A 422 -23.95 28.26 -27.98
N VAL A 423 -23.98 27.55 -29.11
CA VAL A 423 -24.06 28.17 -30.45
C VAL A 423 -25.37 28.97 -30.60
N ASP A 424 -26.51 28.38 -30.24
CA ASP A 424 -27.84 29.01 -30.37
C ASP A 424 -28.07 30.14 -29.36
N ALA A 425 -27.41 30.10 -28.20
CA ALA A 425 -27.36 31.22 -27.24
C ALA A 425 -26.52 32.42 -27.73
N GLY A 426 -25.91 32.33 -28.92
CA GLY A 426 -25.07 33.38 -29.51
C GLY A 426 -23.61 33.32 -29.07
N GLY A 427 -23.09 32.12 -28.76
CA GLY A 427 -21.76 31.91 -28.20
C GLY A 427 -20.62 32.53 -29.02
N TYR A 428 -20.72 32.52 -30.34
CA TYR A 428 -19.73 33.09 -31.27
C TYR A 428 -19.97 34.59 -31.56
N GLN A 429 -21.01 35.19 -30.99
CA GLN A 429 -21.41 36.59 -31.19
C GLN A 429 -21.31 37.41 -29.90
N LYS A 430 -21.16 36.76 -28.74
CA LYS A 430 -21.12 37.38 -27.42
C LYS A 430 -19.70 37.34 -26.83
N ARG A 431 -19.02 38.48 -26.87
CA ARG A 431 -17.66 38.67 -26.30
C ARG A 431 -17.57 38.34 -24.80
N GLU A 432 -18.68 38.34 -24.06
CA GLU A 432 -18.71 38.05 -22.62
C GLU A 432 -18.32 36.61 -22.23
N PHE A 433 -18.29 35.67 -23.19
CA PHE A 433 -17.78 34.30 -22.96
C PHE A 433 -16.28 34.16 -23.28
N TRP A 434 -15.71 35.05 -24.10
CA TRP A 434 -14.33 34.92 -24.59
C TRP A 434 -13.38 35.75 -23.71
N ARG A 435 -13.11 35.25 -22.50
CA ARG A 435 -12.31 35.93 -21.47
C ARG A 435 -10.79 35.90 -21.69
N GLN A 436 -10.30 35.07 -22.60
CA GLN A 436 -8.89 34.76 -22.77
C GLN A 436 -8.28 35.54 -23.95
N PRO A 437 -7.04 36.07 -23.85
CA PRO A 437 -6.37 36.75 -24.95
C PRO A 437 -5.99 35.76 -26.07
N PHE A 438 -6.28 36.14 -27.31
CA PHE A 438 -5.99 35.34 -28.50
C PHE A 438 -4.58 35.59 -28.98
N VAL A 439 -3.66 34.64 -28.76
CA VAL A 439 -2.26 34.78 -29.19
C VAL A 439 -1.96 33.80 -30.31
N LYS A 440 -1.60 34.32 -31.49
CA LYS A 440 -1.24 33.55 -32.67
C LYS A 440 0.10 34.05 -33.20
N ASP A 441 1.03 33.13 -33.46
CA ASP A 441 2.38 33.43 -33.98
C ASP A 441 3.12 34.54 -33.18
N GLY A 442 2.91 34.55 -31.85
CA GLY A 442 3.49 35.52 -30.92
C GLY A 442 2.81 36.90 -30.90
N ARG A 443 1.68 37.08 -31.59
CA ARG A 443 0.91 38.34 -31.65
C ARG A 443 -0.47 38.16 -31.03
N GLU A 444 -0.95 39.18 -30.33
CA GLU A 444 -2.34 39.24 -29.86
C GLU A 444 -3.27 39.67 -31.02
N LEU A 445 -4.42 39.02 -31.14
CA LEU A 445 -5.46 39.33 -32.13
C LEU A 445 -6.68 39.98 -31.46
N ALA A 446 -7.39 40.83 -32.20
CA ALA A 446 -8.69 41.35 -31.74
C ALA A 446 -9.71 40.21 -31.59
N TRP A 447 -10.72 40.40 -30.74
CA TRP A 447 -11.75 39.38 -30.50
C TRP A 447 -12.51 39.05 -31.79
N GLU A 448 -12.79 40.09 -32.57
CA GLU A 448 -13.51 40.07 -33.83
C GLU A 448 -12.72 39.27 -34.89
N ASP A 449 -11.42 39.55 -35.05
CA ASP A 449 -10.51 38.84 -35.96
C ASP A 449 -10.29 37.38 -35.56
N ALA A 450 -10.17 37.11 -34.25
CA ALA A 450 -9.91 35.79 -33.72
C ALA A 450 -11.12 34.86 -33.86
N VAL A 451 -12.32 35.32 -33.50
CA VAL A 451 -13.53 34.50 -33.54
C VAL A 451 -13.98 34.22 -34.99
N ALA A 452 -13.66 35.10 -35.94
CA ALA A 452 -13.86 34.84 -37.38
C ALA A 452 -13.07 33.62 -37.92
N LEU A 453 -12.01 33.17 -37.22
CA LEU A 453 -11.25 31.96 -37.58
C LEU A 453 -11.96 30.66 -37.17
N PHE A 454 -12.94 30.70 -36.26
CA PHE A 454 -13.61 29.51 -35.73
C PHE A 454 -14.90 29.18 -36.50
N HIS A 455 -14.72 28.62 -37.70
CA HIS A 455 -15.82 28.23 -38.59
C HIS A 455 -15.93 26.71 -38.84
N ASP A 456 -17.13 26.27 -39.19
CA ASP A 456 -17.46 24.92 -39.64
C ASP A 456 -17.03 24.68 -41.10
N ARG A 457 -17.33 23.49 -41.63
CA ARG A 457 -16.97 23.09 -43.01
C ARG A 457 -17.64 23.92 -44.11
N THR A 458 -18.60 24.78 -43.76
CA THR A 458 -19.32 25.68 -44.67
C THR A 458 -18.94 27.16 -44.49
N GLY A 459 -18.01 27.47 -43.59
CA GLY A 459 -17.61 28.85 -43.29
C GLY A 459 -18.56 29.58 -42.32
N ARG A 460 -19.43 28.86 -41.60
CA ARG A 460 -20.30 29.44 -40.55
C ARG A 460 -19.66 29.28 -39.18
N PRO A 461 -19.90 30.18 -38.19
CA PRO A 461 -19.33 30.02 -36.86
C PRO A 461 -19.71 28.68 -36.22
N GLY A 462 -18.71 27.93 -35.73
CA GLY A 462 -18.91 26.61 -35.12
C GLY A 462 -17.71 25.66 -35.22
N PRO A 463 -17.83 24.45 -34.63
CA PRO A 463 -16.80 23.41 -34.63
C PRO A 463 -16.40 22.95 -36.04
N ALA A 464 -15.11 22.62 -36.24
CA ALA A 464 -14.56 22.17 -37.52
C ALA A 464 -15.11 20.82 -38.04
N SER A 465 -15.81 20.06 -37.18
CA SER A 465 -16.48 18.81 -37.56
C SER A 465 -17.91 19.01 -38.11
N TRP A 466 -18.50 20.20 -37.93
CA TRP A 466 -19.89 20.50 -38.24
C TRP A 466 -20.10 21.00 -39.69
N GLU A 467 -21.36 21.09 -40.10
CA GLU A 467 -21.79 21.57 -41.41
C GLU A 467 -23.05 22.45 -41.28
N ALA A 468 -23.11 23.55 -42.03
CA ALA A 468 -24.23 24.49 -42.08
C ALA A 468 -24.69 25.06 -40.72
N GLY A 469 -23.82 25.07 -39.70
CA GLY A 469 -24.11 25.47 -38.32
C GLY A 469 -24.70 24.36 -37.44
N GLY A 470 -24.60 23.09 -37.83
CA GLY A 470 -25.10 21.95 -37.06
C GLY A 470 -24.20 20.72 -37.08
N TYR A 471 -24.34 19.88 -36.05
CA TYR A 471 -23.66 18.59 -35.97
C TYR A 471 -24.26 17.57 -36.95
N PRO A 472 -23.51 16.54 -37.37
CA PRO A 472 -24.02 15.47 -38.23
C PRO A 472 -25.25 14.77 -37.62
N LYS A 473 -26.28 14.53 -38.43
CA LYS A 473 -27.57 13.97 -37.98
C LYS A 473 -27.38 12.66 -37.18
N GLY A 474 -27.95 12.62 -35.97
CA GLY A 474 -27.89 11.48 -35.06
C GLY A 474 -26.62 11.41 -34.20
N ARG A 475 -25.83 12.50 -34.14
CA ARG A 475 -24.65 12.62 -33.27
C ARG A 475 -24.86 13.54 -32.07
N ASP A 476 -26.11 13.81 -31.71
CA ASP A 476 -26.53 14.60 -30.54
C ASP A 476 -25.84 14.14 -29.25
N LYS A 477 -25.79 12.81 -28.97
CA LYS A 477 -25.08 12.24 -27.80
C LYS A 477 -23.61 11.87 -28.03
N HIS A 478 -23.03 12.14 -29.19
CA HIS A 478 -21.57 12.05 -29.37
C HIS A 478 -20.91 13.29 -28.75
N PRO A 479 -19.63 13.23 -28.32
CA PRO A 479 -18.90 14.41 -27.91
C PRO A 479 -18.80 15.43 -29.06
N VAL A 480 -18.77 16.71 -28.71
CA VAL A 480 -18.36 17.77 -29.64
C VAL A 480 -16.86 17.60 -29.96
N ALA A 481 -16.52 17.66 -31.24
CA ALA A 481 -15.17 17.44 -31.72
C ALA A 481 -14.78 18.45 -32.80
N GLY A 482 -13.48 18.65 -33.03
CA GLY A 482 -13.01 19.72 -33.90
C GLY A 482 -13.17 21.10 -33.28
N VAL A 483 -13.00 21.20 -31.96
CA VAL A 483 -13.03 22.47 -31.21
C VAL A 483 -11.65 22.79 -30.65
N SER A 484 -11.31 24.08 -30.67
CA SER A 484 -10.08 24.65 -30.12
C SER A 484 -10.16 24.83 -28.61
N TRP A 485 -9.00 25.07 -27.98
CA TRP A 485 -8.94 25.41 -26.56
C TRP A 485 -9.75 26.69 -26.24
N TYR A 486 -9.76 27.66 -27.17
CA TYR A 486 -10.53 28.90 -27.03
C TYR A 486 -12.05 28.66 -27.12
N GLU A 487 -12.51 27.86 -28.08
CA GLU A 487 -13.93 27.45 -28.20
C GLU A 487 -14.41 26.63 -26.99
N ALA A 488 -13.54 25.78 -26.43
CA ALA A 488 -13.80 25.01 -25.22
C ALA A 488 -13.87 25.89 -23.96
N ALA A 489 -12.96 26.85 -23.82
CA ALA A 489 -12.97 27.82 -22.72
C ALA A 489 -14.21 28.74 -22.77
N ALA A 490 -14.60 29.22 -23.95
CA ALA A 490 -15.79 30.06 -24.12
C ALA A 490 -17.10 29.32 -23.79
N TYR A 491 -17.20 28.03 -24.17
CA TYR A 491 -18.30 27.19 -23.71
C TYR A 491 -18.30 27.03 -22.18
N ALA A 492 -17.14 26.81 -21.56
CA ALA A 492 -17.05 26.63 -20.11
C ALA A 492 -17.57 27.86 -19.34
N GLU A 493 -17.19 29.07 -19.78
CA GLU A 493 -17.69 30.35 -19.26
C GLU A 493 -19.21 30.48 -19.43
N PHE A 494 -19.77 30.13 -20.61
CA PHE A 494 -21.22 30.09 -20.84
C PHE A 494 -21.94 29.12 -19.89
N ALA A 495 -21.37 27.92 -19.66
CA ALA A 495 -21.94 26.90 -18.80
C ALA A 495 -21.80 27.19 -17.29
N GLY A 496 -21.10 28.27 -16.89
CA GLY A 496 -20.78 28.56 -15.49
C GLY A 496 -19.83 27.52 -14.86
N LYS A 497 -18.88 27.03 -15.68
CA LYS A 497 -17.87 26.01 -15.37
C LYS A 497 -16.46 26.54 -15.74
N THR A 498 -15.43 25.71 -15.64
CA THR A 498 -14.12 25.95 -16.25
C THR A 498 -13.56 24.65 -16.86
N LEU A 499 -12.50 24.73 -17.66
CA LEU A 499 -11.78 23.54 -18.13
C LEU A 499 -10.99 22.91 -16.96
N PRO A 500 -10.90 21.57 -16.87
CA PRO A 500 -10.06 20.91 -15.87
C PRO A 500 -8.61 21.37 -16.01
N THR A 501 -7.91 21.57 -14.89
CA THR A 501 -6.44 21.55 -14.94
C THR A 501 -5.96 20.14 -15.14
N ALA A 502 -4.70 19.94 -15.56
CA ALA A 502 -4.13 18.60 -15.73
C ALA A 502 -4.26 17.75 -14.46
N TYR A 503 -4.15 18.36 -13.27
CA TYR A 503 -4.35 17.68 -11.99
C TYR A 503 -5.81 17.26 -11.77
N HIS A 504 -6.78 18.12 -12.09
CA HIS A 504 -8.21 17.74 -12.03
C HIS A 504 -8.53 16.60 -13.00
N TRP A 505 -7.92 16.59 -14.18
CA TRP A 505 -8.12 15.53 -15.17
C TRP A 505 -7.51 14.20 -14.72
N THR A 506 -6.26 14.22 -14.25
CA THR A 506 -5.54 13.01 -13.80
C THR A 506 -6.14 12.42 -12.52
N GLN A 507 -6.59 13.25 -11.58
CA GLN A 507 -7.29 12.78 -10.38
C GLN A 507 -8.67 12.20 -10.72
N ALA A 508 -9.45 12.86 -11.57
CA ALA A 508 -10.79 12.40 -11.97
C ALA A 508 -10.74 11.06 -12.74
N SER A 509 -9.80 10.91 -13.66
CA SER A 509 -9.64 9.68 -14.44
C SER A 509 -9.11 8.49 -13.60
N GLN A 510 -8.47 8.74 -12.45
CA GLN A 510 -7.68 7.74 -11.70
C GLN A 510 -6.65 7.01 -12.60
N SER A 511 -5.88 7.77 -13.39
CA SER A 511 -5.12 7.26 -14.54
C SER A 511 -4.14 6.10 -14.25
N GLY A 512 -3.66 5.94 -13.02
CA GLY A 512 -2.78 4.83 -12.62
C GLY A 512 -3.42 3.44 -12.79
N PHE A 513 -4.74 3.36 -12.86
CA PHE A 513 -5.47 2.11 -13.17
C PHE A 513 -5.88 1.99 -14.64
N GLY A 514 -5.50 2.95 -15.50
CA GLY A 514 -5.99 3.08 -16.89
C GLY A 514 -5.76 1.87 -17.78
N ALA A 515 -4.76 1.03 -17.47
CA ALA A 515 -4.53 -0.23 -18.18
C ALA A 515 -5.70 -1.23 -18.05
N LEU A 516 -6.62 -1.04 -17.08
CA LEU A 516 -7.84 -1.83 -16.94
C LEU A 516 -8.94 -1.47 -17.94
N TRP A 517 -8.91 -0.30 -18.61
CA TRP A 517 -10.01 0.16 -19.47
C TRP A 517 -9.60 0.85 -20.78
N ALA A 518 -8.43 1.48 -20.86
CA ALA A 518 -7.95 2.11 -22.09
C ALA A 518 -7.94 1.15 -23.31
N PRO A 519 -7.56 -0.15 -23.19
CA PRO A 519 -7.65 -1.10 -24.30
C PRO A 519 -9.07 -1.44 -24.78
N ALA A 520 -10.10 -1.17 -23.97
CA ALA A 520 -11.51 -1.35 -24.32
C ALA A 520 -12.19 -0.05 -24.82
N SER A 521 -11.43 1.05 -24.90
CA SER A 521 -11.92 2.38 -25.25
C SER A 521 -11.85 2.65 -26.76
N ASN A 522 -12.44 3.76 -27.24
CA ASN A 522 -12.67 4.03 -28.68
C ASN A 522 -11.40 4.36 -29.51
N PHE A 523 -10.19 4.11 -29.00
CA PHE A 523 -8.92 4.36 -29.71
C PHE A 523 -8.86 3.74 -31.11
N HIS A 524 -9.36 2.52 -31.25
CA HIS A 524 -9.39 1.80 -32.54
C HIS A 524 -10.59 2.18 -33.44
N GLY A 525 -11.40 3.16 -33.02
CA GLY A 525 -12.46 3.75 -33.83
C GLY A 525 -11.91 4.71 -34.89
N VAL A 526 -12.70 4.91 -35.95
CA VAL A 526 -12.44 5.92 -37.01
C VAL A 526 -13.23 7.21 -36.81
N GLU A 527 -14.07 7.26 -35.77
CA GLU A 527 -14.91 8.40 -35.39
C GLU A 527 -15.36 8.30 -33.93
N THR A 528 -15.97 9.37 -33.41
CA THR A 528 -16.52 9.40 -32.04
C THR A 528 -17.68 8.42 -31.86
N GLN A 529 -17.85 7.91 -30.64
CA GLN A 529 -19.03 7.15 -30.20
C GLN A 529 -19.92 7.99 -29.26
N PRO A 530 -21.20 7.61 -29.04
CA PRO A 530 -22.05 8.21 -28.02
C PRO A 530 -21.43 8.09 -26.63
N VAL A 531 -21.48 9.17 -25.84
CA VAL A 531 -20.92 9.20 -24.48
C VAL A 531 -21.70 8.31 -23.51
N GLY A 532 -21.03 7.83 -22.46
CA GLY A 532 -21.62 6.95 -21.46
C GLY A 532 -21.84 5.51 -21.96
N GLY A 533 -21.10 5.10 -22.99
CA GLY A 533 -21.19 3.76 -23.59
C GLY A 533 -20.77 2.64 -22.62
N ARG A 534 -20.95 1.38 -23.02
CA ARG A 534 -20.57 0.23 -22.18
C ARG A 534 -19.04 0.09 -22.08
N GLY A 535 -18.52 -0.18 -20.88
CA GLY A 535 -17.08 -0.36 -20.65
C GLY A 535 -16.26 0.93 -20.55
N THR A 536 -16.87 2.09 -20.77
CA THR A 536 -16.25 3.42 -20.80
C THR A 536 -15.90 4.00 -19.43
N LEU A 537 -16.21 3.28 -18.34
CA LEU A 537 -16.03 3.74 -16.96
C LEU A 537 -14.57 4.12 -16.66
N SER A 538 -14.40 5.06 -15.74
CA SER A 538 -13.13 5.57 -15.26
C SER A 538 -13.28 6.04 -13.80
N GLY A 539 -12.26 6.69 -13.25
CA GLY A 539 -12.24 7.15 -11.87
C GLY A 539 -13.44 8.01 -11.46
N PHE A 540 -13.80 7.96 -10.17
CA PHE A 540 -14.89 8.75 -9.58
C PHE A 540 -16.29 8.60 -10.21
N GLY A 541 -16.48 7.61 -11.10
CA GLY A 541 -17.70 7.43 -11.88
C GLY A 541 -17.79 8.30 -13.13
N THR A 542 -16.69 8.94 -13.53
CA THR A 542 -16.53 9.48 -14.89
C THR A 542 -16.54 8.35 -15.92
N THR A 543 -16.83 8.68 -17.16
CA THR A 543 -16.69 7.79 -18.31
C THR A 543 -16.04 8.51 -19.49
N ASP A 544 -15.63 7.75 -20.50
CA ASP A 544 -15.09 8.23 -21.78
C ASP A 544 -13.80 9.05 -21.64
N MET A 545 -13.07 8.89 -20.53
CA MET A 545 -11.80 9.59 -20.25
C MET A 545 -10.63 9.10 -21.13
N ALA A 546 -10.92 8.25 -22.12
CA ALA A 546 -9.94 7.56 -22.94
C ALA A 546 -10.50 7.28 -24.34
N GLY A 547 -9.73 7.59 -25.37
CA GLY A 547 -9.91 7.11 -26.74
C GLY A 547 -11.13 7.61 -27.51
N ASN A 548 -11.99 8.47 -26.97
CA ASN A 548 -13.13 9.03 -27.72
C ASN A 548 -12.74 10.40 -28.32
N VAL A 549 -12.68 11.47 -27.53
CA VAL A 549 -11.93 12.70 -27.89
C VAL A 549 -10.79 13.00 -26.92
N LYS A 550 -9.74 13.65 -27.41
CA LYS A 550 -8.71 14.29 -26.57
C LYS A 550 -9.31 15.49 -25.89
N GLU A 551 -9.08 15.66 -24.60
CA GLU A 551 -9.76 16.68 -23.79
C GLU A 551 -8.88 17.88 -23.44
N TRP A 552 -9.31 19.08 -23.82
CA TRP A 552 -8.60 20.32 -23.50
C TRP A 552 -8.53 20.60 -22.00
N CYS A 553 -7.32 20.77 -21.49
CA CYS A 553 -7.03 21.17 -20.11
C CYS A 553 -6.62 22.64 -20.02
N TRP A 554 -6.79 23.24 -18.85
CA TRP A 554 -6.49 24.66 -18.60
C TRP A 554 -5.00 25.02 -18.78
N ASN A 555 -4.08 24.18 -18.32
CA ASN A 555 -2.67 24.55 -18.18
C ASN A 555 -2.00 24.88 -19.52
N ALA A 556 -1.16 25.93 -19.49
CA ALA A 556 -0.23 26.22 -20.57
C ALA A 556 1.00 25.31 -20.49
N GLY A 557 1.52 24.91 -21.64
CA GLY A 557 2.79 24.22 -21.80
C GLY A 557 3.88 25.14 -22.34
N ARG A 558 4.90 24.52 -22.96
CA ARG A 558 5.94 25.22 -23.72
C ARG A 558 5.34 25.93 -24.95
N ASP A 559 5.99 27.01 -25.41
CA ASP A 559 5.70 27.69 -26.69
C ASP A 559 4.24 28.15 -26.89
N GLY A 560 3.53 28.47 -25.80
CA GLY A 560 2.14 28.95 -25.84
C GLY A 560 1.09 27.84 -26.07
N LYS A 561 1.51 26.58 -26.15
CA LYS A 561 0.63 25.41 -26.27
C LYS A 561 -0.24 25.22 -25.03
N ARG A 562 -1.33 24.47 -25.18
CA ARG A 562 -2.20 23.99 -24.09
C ARG A 562 -2.17 22.47 -24.03
N PHE A 563 -2.36 21.91 -22.84
CA PHE A 563 -2.41 20.47 -22.66
C PHE A 563 -3.76 19.89 -23.12
N ILE A 564 -3.70 18.71 -23.73
CA ILE A 564 -4.85 17.96 -24.22
C ILE A 564 -4.63 16.48 -23.90
N MET A 565 -5.54 15.83 -23.16
CA MET A 565 -5.27 14.53 -22.51
C MET A 565 -6.31 13.46 -22.88
N GLY A 566 -6.17 12.25 -22.34
CA GLY A 566 -7.05 11.10 -22.62
C GLY A 566 -6.75 10.33 -23.90
N GLY A 567 -6.35 11.03 -24.97
CA GLY A 567 -6.20 10.43 -26.30
C GLY A 567 -7.55 10.22 -26.99
N GLY A 568 -7.60 10.34 -28.31
CA GLY A 568 -8.85 10.32 -29.09
C GLY A 568 -8.98 9.09 -29.99
N PHE A 569 -10.09 8.97 -30.70
CA PHE A 569 -10.22 7.94 -31.73
C PHE A 569 -9.11 8.11 -32.78
N GLY A 570 -8.54 7.01 -33.26
CA GLY A 570 -7.41 7.00 -34.18
C GLY A 570 -6.03 7.30 -33.55
N ASP A 571 -5.95 7.76 -32.30
CA ASP A 571 -4.66 7.78 -31.57
C ASP A 571 -4.25 6.33 -31.19
N PRO A 572 -2.94 6.05 -31.03
CA PRO A 572 -2.49 4.84 -30.36
C PRO A 572 -2.99 4.78 -28.92
N THR A 573 -3.44 3.61 -28.46
CA THR A 573 -3.97 3.37 -27.10
C THR A 573 -3.05 3.83 -25.96
N TYR A 574 -1.74 3.92 -26.19
CA TYR A 574 -0.79 4.44 -25.21
C TYR A 574 -0.95 5.95 -24.95
N MET A 575 -1.64 6.71 -25.81
CA MET A 575 -1.85 8.15 -25.67
C MET A 575 -2.73 8.51 -24.46
N PHE A 576 -3.48 7.57 -23.87
CA PHE A 576 -4.10 7.80 -22.56
C PHE A 576 -3.07 8.15 -21.47
N PHE A 577 -1.90 7.50 -21.53
CA PHE A 577 -0.84 7.62 -20.53
C PHE A 577 0.17 8.74 -20.87
N GLN A 578 -0.05 9.48 -21.97
CA GLN A 578 0.83 10.54 -22.45
C GLN A 578 0.09 11.87 -22.62
N SER A 579 0.39 12.84 -21.76
CA SER A 579 -0.08 14.22 -21.85
C SER A 579 0.43 14.88 -23.14
N ASP A 580 -0.48 15.10 -24.10
CA ASP A 580 -0.19 15.81 -25.36
C ASP A 580 -0.28 17.33 -25.15
N ALA A 581 0.43 18.10 -25.98
CA ALA A 581 0.44 19.56 -25.93
C ALA A 581 0.36 20.15 -27.35
N ARG A 582 -0.76 20.84 -27.60
CA ARG A 582 -1.18 21.32 -28.92
C ARG A 582 -1.33 22.83 -28.95
N SER A 583 -1.33 23.44 -30.12
CA SER A 583 -1.58 24.88 -30.21
C SER A 583 -3.03 25.14 -29.79
N PRO A 584 -3.33 26.24 -29.07
CA PRO A 584 -4.69 26.52 -28.62
C PRO A 584 -5.66 26.83 -29.78
N TRP A 585 -5.18 26.86 -31.03
CA TRP A 585 -5.95 27.02 -32.26
C TRP A 585 -6.23 25.71 -33.00
N ASP A 586 -5.66 24.59 -32.56
CA ASP A 586 -5.77 23.30 -33.25
C ASP A 586 -7.20 22.73 -33.09
N ARG A 587 -7.78 22.19 -34.16
CA ARG A 587 -9.20 21.74 -34.21
C ARG A 587 -9.36 20.39 -34.90
N GLU A 588 -8.54 19.42 -34.50
CA GLU A 588 -8.55 18.08 -35.12
C GLU A 588 -9.88 17.34 -34.89
N PRO A 589 -10.29 16.41 -35.79
CA PRO A 589 -11.56 15.70 -35.69
C PRO A 589 -11.77 14.88 -34.41
N ASN A 590 -10.71 14.63 -33.62
CA ASN A 590 -10.76 13.96 -32.33
C ASN A 590 -10.43 14.88 -31.14
N PHE A 591 -10.44 16.23 -31.28
CA PHE A 591 -10.23 17.18 -30.18
C PHE A 591 -11.56 17.72 -29.65
N GLY A 592 -11.80 17.54 -28.35
CA GLY A 592 -12.96 18.02 -27.61
C GLY A 592 -12.59 18.36 -26.17
N PHE A 593 -13.53 18.26 -25.23
CA PHE A 593 -13.31 18.60 -23.81
C PHE A 593 -14.45 18.11 -22.90
N ARG A 594 -14.20 18.16 -21.59
CA ARG A 594 -15.21 18.19 -20.53
C ARG A 594 -14.92 19.35 -19.57
N CYS A 595 -15.87 19.74 -18.72
CA CYS A 595 -15.67 20.86 -17.79
C CYS A 595 -15.70 20.41 -16.31
N VAL A 596 -15.14 21.25 -15.45
CA VAL A 596 -15.20 21.13 -13.98
C VAL A 596 -15.95 22.31 -13.37
N LYS A 597 -16.54 22.07 -12.20
CA LYS A 597 -17.09 23.11 -11.32
C LYS A 597 -16.40 23.01 -9.96
N LEU A 598 -15.74 24.09 -9.58
CA LEU A 598 -14.88 24.17 -8.40
C LEU A 598 -15.63 24.90 -7.28
N ASP A 599 -15.49 24.44 -6.03
CA ASP A 599 -16.10 25.13 -4.87
C ASP A 599 -15.31 26.39 -4.47
N SER A 600 -14.03 26.44 -4.84
CA SER A 600 -13.08 27.51 -4.55
C SER A 600 -12.04 27.63 -5.69
N PRO A 601 -11.28 28.73 -5.78
CA PRO A 601 -10.15 28.82 -6.69
C PRO A 601 -9.11 27.72 -6.40
N PRO A 602 -8.59 27.02 -7.42
CA PRO A 602 -7.62 25.96 -7.23
C PRO A 602 -6.24 26.52 -6.81
N PRO A 603 -5.36 25.71 -6.20
CA PRO A 603 -4.00 26.14 -5.86
C PRO A 603 -3.22 26.66 -7.08
N ALA A 604 -2.36 27.66 -6.89
CA ALA A 604 -1.62 28.29 -7.99
C ALA A 604 -0.83 27.26 -8.84
N ALA A 605 -0.09 26.35 -8.18
CA ALA A 605 0.62 25.25 -8.81
C ALA A 605 -0.26 24.29 -9.65
N ALA A 606 -1.58 24.27 -9.41
CA ALA A 606 -2.52 23.48 -10.22
C ALA A 606 -2.88 24.17 -11.54
N VAL A 607 -2.83 25.51 -11.64
CA VAL A 607 -3.21 26.31 -12.82
C VAL A 607 -2.02 26.91 -13.59
N GLU A 608 -0.83 26.91 -12.98
CA GLU A 608 0.42 27.42 -13.58
C GLU A 608 0.82 26.72 -14.89
N ARG A 609 1.76 27.36 -15.62
CA ARG A 609 2.39 26.81 -16.83
C ARG A 609 3.29 25.64 -16.44
N ILE A 610 3.08 24.48 -17.06
CA ILE A 610 3.85 23.26 -16.78
C ILE A 610 4.91 23.07 -17.87
N GLU A 611 6.17 23.31 -17.52
CA GLU A 611 7.32 23.11 -18.41
C GLU A 611 7.78 21.64 -18.40
N ALA A 612 7.32 20.85 -19.37
CA ALA A 612 7.91 19.54 -19.61
C ALA A 612 9.37 19.69 -20.10
N THR A 613 10.32 19.16 -19.32
CA THR A 613 11.71 18.90 -19.77
C THR A 613 11.86 17.41 -20.08
N PHE A 614 11.31 16.98 -21.23
CA PHE A 614 11.47 15.61 -21.69
C PHE A 614 12.89 15.39 -22.27
N ARG A 615 13.58 14.34 -21.79
CA ARG A 615 14.92 13.95 -22.25
C ARG A 615 14.85 12.99 -23.44
N ASP A 616 15.22 13.49 -24.62
CA ASP A 616 15.32 12.68 -25.84
C ASP A 616 16.67 11.91 -25.90
N TYR A 617 16.63 10.67 -25.45
CA TYR A 617 17.76 9.75 -25.46
C TYR A 617 18.27 9.37 -26.87
N PHE A 618 17.53 9.62 -27.95
CA PHE A 618 18.03 9.44 -29.32
C PHE A 618 18.88 10.62 -29.82
N LYS A 619 18.82 11.78 -29.15
CA LYS A 619 19.63 12.97 -29.48
C LYS A 619 20.86 13.14 -28.59
N GLU A 620 20.93 12.46 -27.45
CA GLU A 620 22.07 12.51 -26.53
C GLU A 620 23.15 11.47 -26.86
N LYS A 621 24.36 11.66 -26.33
CA LYS A 621 25.51 10.76 -26.52
C LYS A 621 26.16 10.43 -25.18
N PRO A 622 26.57 9.17 -24.95
CA PRO A 622 27.33 8.79 -23.76
C PRO A 622 28.73 9.46 -23.76
N VAL A 623 29.33 9.58 -22.58
CA VAL A 623 30.72 10.02 -22.43
C VAL A 623 31.73 9.02 -23.04
N GLY A 624 32.92 9.52 -23.40
CA GLY A 624 34.05 8.71 -23.84
C GLY A 624 34.55 7.73 -22.77
N ASP A 625 35.35 6.75 -23.18
CA ASP A 625 35.85 5.70 -22.28
C ASP A 625 36.82 6.24 -21.21
N ASP A 626 37.59 7.26 -21.54
CA ASP A 626 38.46 8.01 -20.62
C ASP A 626 37.68 8.64 -19.46
N VAL A 627 36.55 9.30 -19.77
CA VAL A 627 35.66 9.90 -18.77
C VAL A 627 34.88 8.81 -18.02
N PHE A 628 34.49 7.72 -18.69
CA PHE A 628 33.80 6.61 -18.04
C PHE A 628 34.69 5.89 -17.02
N GLU A 629 35.98 5.70 -17.31
CA GLU A 629 36.92 5.08 -16.37
C GLU A 629 37.09 5.92 -15.09
N ALA A 630 37.01 7.25 -15.20
CA ALA A 630 36.97 8.14 -14.02
C ALA A 630 35.69 7.93 -13.20
N TYR A 631 34.52 7.75 -13.83
CA TYR A 631 33.27 7.40 -13.14
C TYR A 631 33.35 6.01 -12.48
N ARG A 632 33.91 5.02 -13.19
CA ARG A 632 34.14 3.65 -12.68
C ARG A 632 34.97 3.65 -11.40
N GLY A 633 35.94 4.57 -11.27
CA GLY A 633 36.74 4.76 -10.07
C GLY A 633 35.92 5.06 -8.79
N LEU A 634 34.77 5.74 -8.88
CA LEU A 634 33.92 6.04 -7.72
C LEU A 634 33.28 4.80 -7.10
N TYR A 635 33.05 3.77 -7.92
CA TYR A 635 32.46 2.50 -7.53
C TYR A 635 33.48 1.50 -6.98
N ALA A 636 34.79 1.76 -7.16
CA ALA A 636 35.85 0.92 -6.64
C ALA A 636 35.83 0.85 -5.10
N TYR A 637 36.25 -0.28 -4.57
CA TYR A 637 36.45 -0.53 -3.15
C TYR A 637 37.49 -1.64 -2.96
N ASP A 638 38.17 -1.67 -1.81
CA ASP A 638 39.07 -2.76 -1.47
C ASP A 638 38.27 -4.01 -1.08
N HIS A 639 38.59 -5.16 -1.68
CA HIS A 639 37.99 -6.46 -1.32
C HIS A 639 38.52 -6.97 0.05
N SER A 640 38.24 -6.21 1.10
CA SER A 640 38.48 -6.56 2.49
C SER A 640 37.62 -7.75 2.91
N GLU A 641 37.96 -8.36 4.06
CA GLU A 641 37.18 -9.46 4.62
C GLU A 641 35.70 -9.07 4.76
N LEU A 642 34.80 -10.01 4.49
CA LEU A 642 33.35 -9.79 4.60
C LEU A 642 32.86 -9.82 6.05
N HIS A 643 33.65 -10.39 6.97
CA HIS A 643 33.26 -10.77 8.34
C HIS A 643 31.84 -11.36 8.39
N ALA A 644 31.54 -12.25 7.43
CA ALA A 644 30.19 -12.69 7.13
C ALA A 644 29.63 -13.59 8.24
N ARG A 645 28.35 -13.42 8.58
CA ARG A 645 27.66 -14.15 9.65
C ARG A 645 26.28 -14.61 9.16
N VAL A 646 25.84 -15.76 9.64
CA VAL A 646 24.43 -16.19 9.52
C VAL A 646 23.73 -15.71 10.79
N GLU A 647 22.76 -14.82 10.63
CA GLU A 647 21.97 -14.25 11.73
C GLU A 647 20.77 -15.13 12.08
N GLU A 648 20.20 -15.82 11.08
CA GLU A 648 18.96 -16.60 11.19
C GLU A 648 18.92 -17.67 10.08
N THR A 649 18.40 -18.86 10.39
CA THR A 649 18.15 -19.91 9.38
C THR A 649 16.73 -20.44 9.50
N GLU A 650 15.92 -20.25 8.46
CA GLU A 650 14.59 -20.85 8.31
C GLU A 650 14.65 -22.02 7.32
N THR A 651 13.94 -23.12 7.59
CA THR A 651 13.89 -24.28 6.69
C THR A 651 12.48 -24.86 6.57
N THR A 652 11.99 -24.88 5.34
CA THR A 652 10.75 -25.55 4.93
C THR A 652 11.07 -26.85 4.19
N PRO A 653 10.06 -27.67 3.83
CA PRO A 653 10.26 -28.81 2.92
C PRO A 653 10.68 -28.39 1.50
N LYS A 654 10.46 -27.12 1.11
CA LYS A 654 10.74 -26.60 -0.25
C LYS A 654 12.11 -25.94 -0.35
N TRP A 655 12.52 -25.19 0.67
CA TRP A 655 13.70 -24.34 0.65
C TRP A 655 14.30 -24.11 2.05
N THR A 656 15.56 -23.69 2.10
CA THR A 656 16.22 -23.15 3.30
C THR A 656 16.67 -21.72 3.02
N ARG A 657 16.22 -20.77 3.87
CA ARG A 657 16.65 -19.36 3.88
C ARG A 657 17.67 -19.16 4.99
N GLU A 658 18.78 -18.51 4.67
CA GLU A 658 19.70 -17.94 5.63
C GLU A 658 19.57 -16.41 5.55
N LYS A 659 19.22 -15.73 6.66
CA LYS A 659 19.47 -14.30 6.81
C LYS A 659 20.93 -14.16 7.22
N VAL A 660 21.69 -13.41 6.44
CA VAL A 660 23.14 -13.24 6.61
C VAL A 660 23.47 -11.76 6.68
N SER A 661 24.56 -11.42 7.37
CA SER A 661 25.12 -10.07 7.33
C SER A 661 26.61 -10.11 6.98
N PHE A 662 27.08 -9.10 6.26
CA PHE A 662 28.49 -8.89 5.93
C PHE A 662 28.80 -7.39 5.78
N ASP A 663 30.06 -7.00 5.91
CA ASP A 663 30.44 -5.58 5.91
C ASP A 663 30.24 -4.93 4.54
N ALA A 664 29.57 -3.78 4.53
CA ALA A 664 29.43 -2.93 3.36
C ALA A 664 30.78 -2.30 3.00
N ALA A 665 30.96 -1.93 1.74
CA ALA A 665 32.20 -1.32 1.25
C ALA A 665 32.28 0.21 1.52
N TYR A 666 31.62 0.67 2.58
CA TYR A 666 31.50 2.08 2.97
C TYR A 666 30.88 2.23 4.38
N GLY A 667 31.06 3.39 5.00
CA GLY A 667 30.27 3.88 6.14
C GLY A 667 30.36 3.09 7.46
N ASN A 668 31.16 2.02 7.53
CA ASN A 668 31.13 1.00 8.59
C ASN A 668 29.72 0.38 8.78
N GLU A 669 28.92 0.34 7.71
CA GLU A 669 27.62 -0.36 7.69
C GLU A 669 27.79 -1.86 7.43
N ARG A 670 26.74 -2.64 7.71
CA ARG A 670 26.62 -4.04 7.25
C ARG A 670 25.45 -4.17 6.28
N VAL A 671 25.68 -4.92 5.21
CA VAL A 671 24.63 -5.37 4.29
C VAL A 671 23.98 -6.61 4.91
N THR A 672 22.67 -6.56 5.07
CA THR A 672 21.84 -7.74 5.31
C THR A 672 21.51 -8.38 3.97
N ALA A 673 21.56 -9.71 3.86
CA ALA A 673 21.02 -10.42 2.70
C ALA A 673 20.25 -11.68 3.13
N HIS A 674 19.33 -12.11 2.29
CA HIS A 674 18.58 -13.36 2.44
C HIS A 674 18.96 -14.29 1.29
N LEU A 675 19.69 -15.37 1.59
CA LEU A 675 20.03 -16.41 0.62
C LEU A 675 19.05 -17.59 0.77
N VAL A 676 18.27 -17.86 -0.26
CA VAL A 676 17.27 -18.94 -0.28
C VAL A 676 17.67 -20.00 -1.28
N ARG A 677 17.75 -21.25 -0.83
CA ARG A 677 18.20 -22.41 -1.61
C ARG A 677 17.08 -23.46 -1.68
N PRO A 678 16.75 -24.02 -2.85
CA PRO A 678 15.82 -25.15 -2.96
C PRO A 678 16.36 -26.39 -2.24
N ARG A 679 15.48 -27.13 -1.55
CA ARG A 679 15.86 -28.23 -0.64
C ARG A 679 16.15 -29.57 -1.29
N ASN A 680 15.77 -29.74 -2.57
CA ASN A 680 15.84 -31.01 -3.29
C ASN A 680 16.98 -31.07 -4.31
N ILE A 681 17.67 -29.96 -4.59
CA ILE A 681 18.69 -29.86 -5.63
C ILE A 681 20.09 -29.96 -5.03
N SER A 682 20.97 -30.72 -5.67
CA SER A 682 22.36 -30.91 -5.21
C SER A 682 23.27 -29.75 -5.61
N PRO A 683 24.03 -29.14 -4.67
CA PRO A 683 24.95 -28.04 -4.95
C PRO A 683 26.15 -28.44 -5.83
N PRO A 684 26.94 -27.48 -6.35
CA PRO A 684 26.73 -26.02 -6.27
C PRO A 684 25.52 -25.57 -7.12
N LEU A 685 24.77 -24.60 -6.59
CA LEU A 685 23.53 -24.09 -7.18
C LEU A 685 23.79 -22.85 -8.04
N GLN A 686 23.15 -22.75 -9.20
CA GLN A 686 23.02 -21.47 -9.91
C GLN A 686 22.27 -20.47 -9.02
N ALA A 687 22.61 -19.18 -9.05
CA ALA A 687 21.96 -18.17 -8.21
C ALA A 687 21.47 -16.95 -9.00
N VAL A 688 20.28 -16.47 -8.66
CA VAL A 688 19.70 -15.22 -9.15
C VAL A 688 19.76 -14.19 -8.03
N MET A 689 20.35 -13.02 -8.29
CA MET A 689 20.32 -11.86 -7.41
C MET A 689 19.14 -10.97 -7.78
N TRP A 690 18.24 -10.72 -6.83
CA TRP A 690 17.10 -9.83 -7.04
C TRP A 690 17.40 -8.40 -6.58
N PHE A 691 16.95 -7.41 -7.35
CA PHE A 691 16.90 -5.99 -6.96
C PHE A 691 15.45 -5.48 -7.06
N PRO A 692 14.89 -4.91 -5.97
CA PRO A 692 13.45 -4.66 -5.86
C PRO A 692 12.96 -3.40 -6.61
N PRO A 693 11.63 -3.27 -6.79
CA PRO A 693 11.00 -2.03 -7.25
C PRO A 693 11.10 -0.93 -6.19
N SER A 694 10.68 0.30 -6.54
CA SER A 694 10.81 1.48 -5.67
C SER A 694 10.03 1.40 -4.36
N ASP A 695 9.05 0.52 -4.25
CA ASP A 695 8.21 0.26 -3.08
C ASP A 695 9.04 -0.17 -1.86
N ALA A 696 10.18 -0.82 -2.11
CA ALA A 696 11.19 -1.15 -1.11
C ALA A 696 11.80 0.07 -0.39
N MET A 697 11.68 1.28 -0.96
CA MET A 697 12.06 2.53 -0.27
C MET A 697 11.00 2.99 0.74
N PHE A 698 9.77 2.48 0.69
CA PHE A 698 8.67 2.91 1.56
C PHE A 698 8.41 1.90 2.70
N ILE A 699 8.54 0.61 2.41
CA ILE A 699 8.37 -0.48 3.39
C ILE A 699 9.52 -0.46 4.41
N GLU A 700 9.23 -0.40 5.71
CA GLU A 700 10.27 -0.27 6.77
C GLU A 700 11.07 -1.56 7.05
N LYS A 701 10.49 -2.74 6.75
CA LYS A 701 11.08 -4.05 7.09
C LYS A 701 10.89 -5.05 5.96
N PHE A 702 11.92 -5.81 5.64
CA PHE A 702 11.80 -6.86 4.63
C PHE A 702 10.85 -7.99 5.09
N SER A 703 9.98 -8.45 4.19
CA SER A 703 9.19 -9.68 4.35
C SER A 703 9.43 -10.63 3.19
N PHE A 704 9.85 -11.86 3.51
CA PHE A 704 10.11 -12.88 2.50
C PHE A 704 8.85 -13.40 1.80
N SER A 705 7.66 -13.30 2.42
CA SER A 705 6.42 -13.85 1.84
C SER A 705 6.04 -13.22 0.50
N LEU A 706 6.27 -11.91 0.35
CA LEU A 706 6.05 -11.17 -0.91
C LEU A 706 6.99 -11.68 -2.01
N VAL A 707 8.24 -11.99 -1.65
CA VAL A 707 9.25 -12.55 -2.57
C VAL A 707 8.98 -14.02 -2.91
N GLU A 708 8.38 -14.81 -2.01
CA GLU A 708 7.96 -16.18 -2.34
C GLU A 708 6.80 -16.19 -3.35
N ASP A 709 5.85 -15.25 -3.26
CA ASP A 709 4.77 -15.10 -4.26
C ASP A 709 5.30 -14.55 -5.61
N GLU A 710 6.15 -13.51 -5.61
CA GLU A 710 6.68 -12.92 -6.86
C GLU A 710 7.85 -13.70 -7.51
N LEU A 711 8.70 -14.40 -6.76
CA LEU A 711 9.91 -15.07 -7.28
C LEU A 711 10.06 -16.55 -6.89
N GLY A 712 9.08 -17.16 -6.21
CA GLY A 712 9.11 -18.58 -5.84
C GLY A 712 9.25 -19.55 -7.04
N PHE A 713 8.95 -19.10 -8.27
CA PHE A 713 9.20 -19.87 -9.49
C PHE A 713 10.70 -20.09 -9.77
N VAL A 714 11.58 -19.15 -9.36
CA VAL A 714 13.04 -19.31 -9.47
C VAL A 714 13.51 -20.49 -8.61
N LEU A 715 12.99 -20.59 -7.38
CA LEU A 715 13.24 -21.72 -6.47
C LEU A 715 12.65 -23.03 -7.02
N LYS A 716 11.42 -22.99 -7.59
CA LYS A 716 10.82 -24.14 -8.28
C LYS A 716 11.68 -24.62 -9.47
N SER A 717 12.38 -23.70 -10.15
CA SER A 717 13.32 -24.01 -11.25
C SER A 717 14.67 -24.59 -10.80
N GLY A 718 14.86 -24.86 -9.51
CA GLY A 718 16.08 -25.47 -8.98
C GLY A 718 17.26 -24.50 -8.79
N ARG A 719 17.00 -23.19 -8.81
CA ARG A 719 18.01 -22.14 -8.65
C ARG A 719 17.90 -21.49 -7.26
N ALA A 720 19.02 -21.04 -6.71
CA ALA A 720 19.03 -20.23 -5.50
C ALA A 720 18.62 -18.78 -5.82
N LEU A 721 18.07 -18.09 -4.82
CA LEU A 721 17.75 -16.67 -4.86
C LEU A 721 18.55 -15.95 -3.76
N ILE A 722 19.27 -14.89 -4.09
CA ILE A 722 19.81 -13.96 -3.10
C ILE A 722 19.09 -12.62 -3.20
N PHE A 723 18.66 -12.11 -2.05
CA PHE A 723 18.09 -10.78 -1.91
C PHE A 723 18.89 -9.98 -0.86
N PRO A 724 19.77 -9.07 -1.30
CA PRO A 724 20.38 -8.06 -0.44
C PRO A 724 19.36 -6.97 -0.03
N VAL A 725 19.41 -6.52 1.21
CA VAL A 725 18.81 -5.25 1.63
C VAL A 725 19.78 -4.15 1.24
N TYR A 726 19.56 -3.58 0.06
CA TYR A 726 20.35 -2.48 -0.49
C TYR A 726 20.16 -1.20 0.33
N LYS A 727 21.14 -0.28 0.27
CA LYS A 727 21.00 1.08 0.80
C LYS A 727 19.70 1.74 0.35
N SER A 728 19.10 2.54 1.24
CA SER A 728 17.79 3.18 1.06
C SER A 728 16.57 2.24 0.99
N THR A 729 16.73 0.91 1.14
CA THR A 729 15.61 -0.04 1.11
C THR A 729 15.39 -0.73 2.46
N PHE A 730 14.15 -1.07 2.77
CA PHE A 730 13.74 -1.82 3.98
C PHE A 730 14.39 -1.28 5.26
N GLU A 731 15.00 -2.14 6.10
CA GLU A 731 15.66 -1.71 7.34
C GLU A 731 16.92 -0.83 7.15
N ARG A 732 17.26 -0.44 5.91
CA ARG A 732 18.35 0.48 5.55
C ARG A 732 17.86 1.75 4.83
N GLN A 733 16.58 2.10 4.96
CA GLN A 733 16.05 3.39 4.54
C GLN A 733 16.81 4.58 5.16
N ASP A 734 17.08 5.59 4.34
CA ASP A 734 17.72 6.87 4.71
C ASP A 734 16.89 8.09 4.26
N GLY A 735 15.62 7.86 3.91
CA GLY A 735 14.70 8.87 3.42
C GLY A 735 14.83 9.18 1.92
N LEU A 736 15.67 8.48 1.14
CA LEU A 736 15.59 8.50 -0.32
C LEU A 736 14.20 8.04 -0.79
N ARG A 737 13.68 8.70 -1.83
CA ARG A 737 12.38 8.43 -2.48
C ARG A 737 12.47 8.77 -3.98
N PRO A 738 11.63 8.18 -4.85
CA PRO A 738 11.49 8.63 -6.23
C PRO A 738 11.05 10.10 -6.32
N GLY A 739 11.62 10.87 -7.25
CA GLY A 739 11.26 12.27 -7.51
C GLY A 739 11.70 13.28 -6.43
N GLY A 740 12.79 14.02 -6.69
CA GLY A 740 13.04 15.30 -5.97
C GLY A 740 14.08 15.35 -4.84
N LYS A 741 14.95 14.34 -4.63
CA LYS A 741 16.13 14.51 -3.75
C LYS A 741 17.28 15.25 -4.46
N PRO A 742 18.18 15.94 -3.72
CA PRO A 742 19.35 16.59 -4.31
C PRO A 742 20.18 15.60 -5.16
N PRO A 743 20.68 16.00 -6.35
CA PRO A 743 21.33 15.06 -7.27
C PRO A 743 22.54 14.31 -6.67
N ALA A 744 23.32 14.97 -5.80
CA ALA A 744 24.42 14.33 -5.08
C ALA A 744 23.95 13.23 -4.11
N PHE A 745 22.87 13.45 -3.37
CA PHE A 745 22.32 12.45 -2.44
C PHE A 745 21.74 11.22 -3.17
N PHE A 746 21.16 11.41 -4.35
CA PHE A 746 20.77 10.29 -5.23
C PHE A 746 22.01 9.55 -5.74
N ARG A 747 23.03 10.28 -6.23
CA ARG A 747 24.27 9.70 -6.72
C ARG A 747 24.98 8.85 -5.68
N ASP A 748 25.20 9.40 -4.50
CA ASP A 748 25.95 8.73 -3.43
C ASP A 748 25.24 7.43 -3.02
N ASN A 749 23.90 7.42 -3.03
CA ASN A 749 23.10 6.21 -2.83
C ASN A 749 23.20 5.21 -3.99
N VAL A 750 23.21 5.62 -5.26
CA VAL A 750 23.44 4.70 -6.39
C VAL A 750 24.83 4.06 -6.34
N ILE A 751 25.86 4.80 -5.89
CA ILE A 751 27.21 4.26 -5.65
C ILE A 751 27.20 3.25 -4.50
N MET A 752 26.51 3.55 -3.41
CA MET A 752 26.33 2.62 -2.28
C MET A 752 25.57 1.34 -2.68
N MET A 753 24.47 1.45 -3.42
CA MET A 753 23.71 0.31 -3.95
C MET A 753 24.54 -0.58 -4.89
N ALA A 754 25.36 0.02 -5.76
CA ALA A 754 26.27 -0.73 -6.63
C ALA A 754 27.36 -1.47 -5.83
N LYS A 755 27.85 -0.87 -4.74
CA LYS A 755 28.78 -1.52 -3.80
C LYS A 755 28.10 -2.65 -3.02
N ASP A 756 26.82 -2.52 -2.66
CA ASP A 756 26.03 -3.60 -2.04
C ASP A 756 25.83 -4.79 -2.99
N VAL A 757 25.54 -4.55 -4.27
CA VAL A 757 25.51 -5.60 -5.32
C VAL A 757 26.85 -6.33 -5.36
N SER A 758 27.96 -5.61 -5.50
CA SER A 758 29.29 -6.20 -5.65
C SER A 758 29.76 -6.94 -4.38
N ARG A 759 29.49 -6.43 -3.17
CA ARG A 759 29.76 -7.16 -1.91
C ARG A 759 28.87 -8.40 -1.74
N SER A 760 27.65 -8.38 -2.28
CA SER A 760 26.79 -9.57 -2.31
C SER A 760 27.31 -10.63 -3.29
N LEU A 761 27.95 -10.22 -4.39
CA LEU A 761 28.67 -11.12 -5.30
C LEU A 761 29.98 -11.65 -4.69
N ASP A 762 30.73 -10.81 -3.95
CA ASP A 762 31.88 -11.25 -3.13
C ASP A 762 31.43 -12.35 -2.15
N TYR A 763 30.30 -12.13 -1.47
CA TYR A 763 29.72 -13.12 -0.55
C TYR A 763 29.39 -14.44 -1.24
N LEU A 764 28.72 -14.43 -2.41
CA LEU A 764 28.44 -15.65 -3.16
C LEU A 764 29.71 -16.40 -3.60
N GLN A 765 30.83 -15.71 -3.84
CA GLN A 765 32.11 -16.37 -4.14
C GLN A 765 32.71 -17.13 -2.95
N THR A 766 32.35 -16.81 -1.70
CA THR A 766 32.74 -17.61 -0.53
C THR A 766 31.92 -18.90 -0.35
N ARG A 767 30.77 -19.02 -1.04
CA ARG A 767 29.79 -20.09 -0.83
C ARG A 767 30.11 -21.32 -1.67
N ARG A 768 30.60 -22.38 -1.02
CA ARG A 768 30.86 -23.69 -1.66
C ARG A 768 29.59 -24.37 -2.21
N ASP A 769 28.42 -23.94 -1.76
CA ASP A 769 27.10 -24.43 -2.20
C ASP A 769 26.49 -23.62 -3.35
N ILE A 770 27.17 -22.58 -3.85
CA ILE A 770 26.74 -21.74 -4.98
C ILE A 770 27.76 -21.85 -6.12
N ASP A 771 27.27 -21.91 -7.36
CA ASP A 771 28.10 -21.85 -8.56
C ASP A 771 28.35 -20.38 -8.90
N SER A 772 29.45 -19.84 -8.41
CA SER A 772 29.84 -18.43 -8.62
C SER A 772 30.22 -18.10 -10.07
N MET A 773 30.27 -19.08 -10.97
CA MET A 773 30.37 -18.87 -12.42
C MET A 773 28.99 -18.78 -13.09
N LYS A 774 27.90 -19.09 -12.38
CA LYS A 774 26.51 -19.12 -12.87
C LYS A 774 25.58 -18.22 -12.07
N LEU A 775 25.92 -16.93 -12.07
CA LEU A 775 25.18 -15.88 -11.40
C LEU A 775 24.34 -15.08 -12.41
N ALA A 776 23.08 -14.82 -12.09
CA ALA A 776 22.20 -13.92 -12.86
C ALA A 776 21.67 -12.78 -11.99
N TYR A 777 21.21 -11.72 -12.65
CA TYR A 777 20.58 -10.56 -12.03
C TYR A 777 19.13 -10.45 -12.51
N LEU A 778 18.20 -10.24 -11.60
CA LEU A 778 16.81 -9.89 -11.88
C LEU A 778 16.55 -8.54 -11.21
N GLY A 779 16.53 -7.47 -11.99
CA GLY A 779 16.16 -6.14 -11.52
C GLY A 779 14.72 -5.87 -11.89
N ASP A 780 13.96 -5.28 -10.96
CA ASP A 780 12.56 -4.97 -11.18
C ASP A 780 12.25 -3.48 -10.94
N SER A 781 11.51 -2.86 -11.86
CA SER A 781 11.20 -1.42 -11.91
C SER A 781 12.43 -0.54 -11.62
N HIS A 782 12.61 -0.05 -10.39
CA HIS A 782 13.79 0.70 -9.99
C HIS A 782 15.09 -0.11 -10.12
N GLY A 783 15.09 -1.40 -9.77
CA GLY A 783 16.21 -2.30 -10.00
C GLY A 783 16.53 -2.50 -11.48
N ALA A 784 15.51 -2.62 -12.33
CA ALA A 784 15.68 -2.70 -13.78
C ALA A 784 16.27 -1.40 -14.36
N GLN A 785 15.82 -0.26 -13.81
CA GLN A 785 16.26 1.09 -14.16
C GLN A 785 17.69 1.42 -13.69
N LEU A 786 18.17 0.87 -12.59
CA LEU A 786 19.57 1.02 -12.14
C LEU A 786 20.52 -0.02 -12.74
N ALA A 787 20.01 -1.16 -13.22
CA ALA A 787 20.79 -2.27 -13.75
C ALA A 787 21.91 -1.90 -14.76
N PRO A 788 21.77 -0.92 -15.66
CA PRO A 788 22.86 -0.55 -16.56
C PRO A 788 24.14 -0.17 -15.81
N VAL A 789 24.03 0.48 -14.65
CA VAL A 789 25.17 0.80 -13.78
C VAL A 789 25.82 -0.49 -13.29
N PHE A 790 25.05 -1.37 -12.65
CA PHE A 790 25.57 -2.60 -12.03
C PHE A 790 26.19 -3.56 -13.06
N LEU A 791 25.55 -3.74 -14.21
CA LEU A 791 25.97 -4.68 -15.26
C LEU A 791 27.15 -4.18 -16.12
N ALA A 792 27.39 -2.87 -16.16
CA ALA A 792 28.59 -2.30 -16.75
C ALA A 792 29.82 -2.43 -15.81
N LEU A 793 29.58 -2.38 -14.49
CA LEU A 793 30.64 -2.45 -13.47
C LEU A 793 31.08 -3.88 -13.14
N ASP A 794 30.15 -4.84 -13.00
CA ASP A 794 30.47 -6.20 -12.55
C ASP A 794 30.20 -7.28 -13.62
N ARG A 795 31.27 -7.96 -14.06
CA ARG A 795 31.23 -9.02 -15.08
C ARG A 795 31.00 -10.43 -14.50
N ARG A 796 30.76 -10.59 -13.20
CA ARG A 796 30.41 -11.88 -12.57
C ARG A 796 28.99 -12.32 -12.95
N ILE A 797 28.07 -11.37 -13.15
CA ILE A 797 26.72 -11.61 -13.65
C ILE A 797 26.77 -12.07 -15.12
N LYS A 798 26.18 -13.23 -15.42
CA LYS A 798 26.19 -13.89 -16.75
C LYS A 798 24.89 -13.78 -17.53
N ALA A 799 23.80 -13.40 -16.88
CA ALA A 799 22.53 -13.07 -17.50
C ALA A 799 21.81 -12.00 -16.67
N ALA A 800 21.11 -11.09 -17.34
CA ALA A 800 20.27 -10.09 -16.71
C ALA A 800 18.83 -10.19 -17.22
N ILE A 801 17.89 -10.01 -16.30
CA ILE A 801 16.45 -9.86 -16.53
C ILE A 801 16.05 -8.51 -15.94
N LEU A 802 15.38 -7.69 -16.74
CA LEU A 802 14.96 -6.33 -16.42
C LEU A 802 13.43 -6.26 -16.59
N THR A 803 12.68 -6.43 -15.50
CA THR A 803 11.22 -6.32 -15.52
C THR A 803 10.80 -4.88 -15.23
N ARG A 804 9.79 -4.38 -15.96
CA ARG A 804 9.18 -3.06 -15.72
C ARG A 804 10.18 -1.89 -15.79
N GLY A 805 11.22 -1.98 -16.61
CA GLY A 805 12.38 -1.06 -16.60
C GLY A 805 12.57 -0.17 -17.82
N GLY A 806 13.23 0.98 -17.64
CA GLY A 806 13.61 1.90 -18.71
C GLY A 806 14.54 3.01 -18.22
N PHE A 807 14.86 3.97 -19.08
CA PHE A 807 15.54 5.20 -18.65
C PHE A 807 14.56 6.15 -17.94
N GLN A 808 14.91 6.69 -16.77
CA GLN A 808 14.25 7.89 -16.24
C GLN A 808 14.48 9.08 -17.18
N LEU A 809 13.51 9.97 -17.28
CA LEU A 809 13.47 11.05 -18.28
C LEU A 809 13.98 12.39 -17.76
N ARG A 810 14.36 12.45 -16.48
CA ARG A 810 15.19 13.50 -15.91
C ARG A 810 16.67 13.27 -16.26
N ARG A 811 17.51 14.30 -16.10
CA ARG A 811 18.96 14.16 -16.10
C ARG A 811 19.46 13.97 -14.67
N ASP A 812 20.21 12.89 -14.44
CA ASP A 812 20.96 12.67 -13.21
C ASP A 812 22.40 13.20 -13.35
N LEU A 813 23.21 13.12 -12.30
CA LEU A 813 24.64 13.46 -12.40
C LEU A 813 25.35 12.47 -13.34
N PRO A 814 26.26 12.93 -14.23
CA PRO A 814 26.87 12.08 -15.28
C PRO A 814 27.48 10.77 -14.77
N GLU A 815 28.06 10.81 -13.58
CA GLU A 815 28.71 9.66 -12.93
C GLU A 815 27.76 8.57 -12.43
N VAL A 816 26.43 8.78 -12.45
CA VAL A 816 25.38 7.79 -12.14
C VAL A 816 24.27 7.73 -13.21
N ASP A 817 24.44 8.48 -14.30
CA ASP A 817 23.49 8.55 -15.40
C ASP A 817 23.62 7.32 -16.31
N ARG A 818 22.58 6.49 -16.36
CA ARG A 818 22.57 5.21 -17.10
C ARG A 818 22.91 5.35 -18.58
N LEU A 819 22.74 6.53 -19.19
CA LEU A 819 23.22 6.83 -20.55
C LEU A 819 24.69 6.41 -20.72
N ASN A 820 25.52 6.69 -19.72
CA ASN A 820 26.97 6.45 -19.76
C ASN A 820 27.36 4.99 -19.50
N PHE A 821 26.45 4.17 -18.94
CA PHE A 821 26.70 2.78 -18.57
C PHE A 821 26.09 1.78 -19.56
N ALA A 822 24.91 2.06 -20.12
CA ALA A 822 24.22 1.14 -21.04
C ALA A 822 25.08 0.66 -22.24
N PRO A 823 25.88 1.51 -22.94
CA PRO A 823 26.78 1.06 -24.01
C PRO A 823 27.87 0.07 -23.56
N ARG A 824 28.12 -0.01 -22.25
CA ARG A 824 29.20 -0.79 -21.64
C ARG A 824 28.68 -2.02 -20.90
N VAL A 825 27.36 -2.23 -20.86
CA VAL A 825 26.73 -3.52 -20.51
C VAL A 825 26.97 -4.49 -21.67
N THR A 826 27.73 -5.57 -21.45
CA THR A 826 27.94 -6.63 -22.47
C THR A 826 27.28 -7.96 -22.07
N THR A 827 26.74 -8.04 -20.85
CA THR A 827 25.99 -9.18 -20.34
C THR A 827 24.69 -9.37 -21.13
N PRO A 828 24.24 -10.61 -21.41
CA PRO A 828 22.94 -10.87 -22.02
C PRO A 828 21.76 -10.26 -21.23
N VAL A 829 20.86 -9.53 -21.91
CA VAL A 829 19.73 -8.81 -21.28
C VAL A 829 18.38 -9.22 -21.86
N LEU A 830 17.49 -9.70 -20.99
CA LEU A 830 16.04 -9.76 -21.25
C LEU A 830 15.38 -8.50 -20.66
N MET A 831 14.60 -7.78 -21.45
CA MET A 831 13.67 -6.73 -20.99
C MET A 831 12.24 -7.23 -21.11
N LEU A 832 11.46 -7.13 -20.03
CA LEU A 832 10.04 -7.48 -19.96
C LEU A 832 9.24 -6.24 -19.53
N ASN A 833 8.41 -5.71 -20.42
CA ASN A 833 7.81 -4.39 -20.26
C ASN A 833 6.34 -4.34 -20.70
N GLY A 834 5.60 -3.35 -20.19
CA GLY A 834 4.27 -3.00 -20.68
C GLY A 834 4.34 -1.89 -21.73
N ARG A 835 3.46 -1.95 -22.75
CA ARG A 835 3.28 -0.86 -23.73
C ARG A 835 2.70 0.40 -23.08
N TYR A 836 1.85 0.22 -22.07
CA TYR A 836 1.07 1.26 -21.39
C TYR A 836 1.73 1.73 -20.08
N ASP A 837 3.05 1.58 -19.97
CA ASP A 837 3.85 1.97 -18.80
C ASP A 837 4.02 3.51 -18.76
N ASP A 838 3.46 4.14 -17.72
CA ASP A 838 3.51 5.60 -17.50
C ASP A 838 4.77 6.06 -16.75
N TYR A 839 5.53 5.14 -16.14
CA TYR A 839 6.80 5.42 -15.46
C TYR A 839 7.97 5.35 -16.46
N PHE A 840 7.93 4.35 -17.34
CA PHE A 840 8.91 4.10 -18.39
C PHE A 840 8.21 3.87 -19.73
N PRO A 841 7.80 4.92 -20.48
CA PRO A 841 7.05 4.72 -21.72
C PRO A 841 7.87 4.04 -22.82
N TYR A 842 7.20 3.21 -23.62
CA TYR A 842 7.83 2.33 -24.61
C TYR A 842 8.82 3.05 -25.54
N GLU A 843 8.35 4.05 -26.29
CA GLU A 843 9.18 4.71 -27.32
C GLU A 843 10.27 5.62 -26.71
N SER A 844 10.01 6.19 -25.53
CA SER A 844 10.73 7.34 -25.00
C SER A 844 11.71 6.98 -23.87
N SER A 845 11.54 5.80 -23.26
CA SER A 845 12.32 5.32 -22.10
C SER A 845 12.80 3.87 -22.25
N GLN A 846 11.95 2.94 -22.70
CA GLN A 846 12.31 1.51 -22.82
C GLN A 846 13.14 1.23 -24.09
N LEU A 847 12.64 1.67 -25.25
CA LEU A 847 13.26 1.45 -26.55
C LEU A 847 14.64 2.12 -26.72
N PRO A 848 14.91 3.34 -26.21
CA PRO A 848 16.24 3.93 -26.22
C PRO A 848 17.23 3.13 -25.35
N LEU A 849 16.81 2.64 -24.17
CA LEU A 849 17.64 1.78 -23.33
C LEU A 849 18.00 0.49 -24.08
N PHE A 850 17.01 -0.25 -24.58
CA PHE A 850 17.23 -1.51 -25.29
C PHE A 850 18.19 -1.37 -26.49
N ARG A 851 18.03 -0.27 -27.25
CA ARG A 851 18.91 0.04 -28.39
C ARG A 851 20.34 0.41 -27.94
N LEU A 852 20.49 1.17 -26.86
CA LEU A 852 21.79 1.64 -26.37
C LEU A 852 22.58 0.60 -25.55
N LEU A 853 21.94 -0.50 -25.12
CA LEU A 853 22.66 -1.63 -24.50
C LEU A 853 23.74 -2.18 -25.44
N GLY A 854 25.00 -2.20 -24.96
CA GLY A 854 26.16 -2.79 -25.63
C GLY A 854 26.12 -4.31 -25.77
N THR A 855 25.10 -4.96 -25.21
CA THR A 855 24.80 -6.38 -25.38
C THR A 855 24.58 -6.70 -26.87
N PRO A 856 25.24 -7.71 -27.45
CA PRO A 856 25.03 -8.11 -28.84
C PRO A 856 23.56 -8.39 -29.14
N ASP A 857 23.05 -8.01 -30.31
CA ASP A 857 21.62 -8.13 -30.65
C ASP A 857 21.09 -9.57 -30.53
N LYS A 858 21.92 -10.58 -30.87
CA LYS A 858 21.57 -12.00 -30.69
C LYS A 858 21.34 -12.38 -29.22
N ASP A 859 21.92 -11.64 -28.28
CA ASP A 859 21.97 -11.90 -26.84
C ASP A 859 21.18 -10.86 -26.01
N LYS A 860 20.35 -10.02 -26.66
CA LYS A 860 19.33 -9.20 -25.98
C LYS A 860 17.94 -9.42 -26.56
N LYS A 861 16.92 -9.42 -25.71
CA LYS A 861 15.51 -9.60 -26.09
C LYS A 861 14.63 -8.58 -25.37
N HIS A 862 13.65 -8.01 -26.05
CA HIS A 862 12.64 -7.10 -25.46
C HIS A 862 11.26 -7.69 -25.75
N VAL A 863 10.54 -8.07 -24.70
CA VAL A 863 9.13 -8.51 -24.77
C VAL A 863 8.26 -7.37 -24.27
N VAL A 864 7.27 -6.99 -25.06
CA VAL A 864 6.34 -5.90 -24.77
C VAL A 864 4.94 -6.49 -24.68
N TYR A 865 4.33 -6.41 -23.50
CA TYR A 865 2.97 -6.86 -23.25
C TYR A 865 1.98 -5.70 -23.42
N GLU A 866 0.73 -6.01 -23.76
CA GLU A 866 -0.39 -5.05 -23.78
C GLU A 866 -0.89 -4.77 -22.34
N ALA A 867 0.02 -4.29 -21.50
CA ALA A 867 -0.16 -4.03 -20.07
C ALA A 867 0.50 -2.70 -19.66
N GLY A 868 0.19 -2.22 -18.45
CA GLY A 868 0.79 -1.01 -17.86
C GLY A 868 2.15 -1.26 -17.20
N HIS A 869 2.52 -0.44 -16.20
CA HIS A 869 3.70 -0.67 -15.35
C HIS A 869 3.61 -1.96 -14.48
N GLY A 870 2.54 -2.75 -14.60
CA GLY A 870 2.34 -4.01 -13.89
C GLY A 870 1.30 -4.91 -14.54
N ASN A 871 0.99 -6.04 -13.89
CA ASN A 871 0.04 -7.07 -14.34
C ASN A 871 0.38 -7.71 -15.71
N PHE A 872 1.63 -8.17 -15.89
CA PHE A 872 2.01 -8.95 -17.08
C PHE A 872 1.34 -10.35 -17.08
N PRO A 873 1.19 -11.01 -18.25
CA PRO A 873 0.72 -12.40 -18.34
C PRO A 873 1.68 -13.34 -17.62
N ARG A 874 1.38 -13.65 -16.36
CA ARG A 874 2.32 -14.26 -15.39
C ARG A 874 2.99 -15.55 -15.87
N MET A 875 2.26 -16.41 -16.58
CA MET A 875 2.84 -17.67 -17.11
C MET A 875 3.83 -17.42 -18.26
N GLU A 876 3.64 -16.35 -19.04
CA GLU A 876 4.55 -15.97 -20.12
C GLU A 876 5.78 -15.24 -19.58
N GLU A 877 5.61 -14.36 -18.58
CA GLU A 877 6.71 -13.75 -17.84
C GLU A 877 7.60 -14.83 -17.22
N VAL A 878 7.03 -15.79 -16.49
CA VAL A 878 7.77 -16.90 -15.87
C VAL A 878 8.49 -17.75 -16.91
N ARG A 879 7.83 -18.08 -18.05
CA ARG A 879 8.46 -18.80 -19.17
C ARG A 879 9.68 -18.04 -19.70
N GLU A 880 9.51 -16.77 -20.07
CA GLU A 880 10.58 -15.94 -20.63
C GLU A 880 11.79 -15.82 -19.70
N ILE A 881 11.56 -15.69 -18.38
CA ILE A 881 12.64 -15.62 -17.38
C ILE A 881 13.36 -16.97 -17.26
N ILE A 882 12.64 -18.10 -17.23
CA ILE A 882 13.25 -19.43 -17.14
C ILE A 882 14.02 -19.79 -18.42
N ASP A 883 13.45 -19.57 -19.60
CA ASP A 883 14.09 -19.79 -20.90
C ASP A 883 15.41 -19.00 -21.01
N TRP A 884 15.42 -17.75 -20.51
CA TRP A 884 16.61 -16.90 -20.49
C TRP A 884 17.68 -17.41 -19.51
N LEU A 885 17.28 -17.80 -18.29
CA LEU A 885 18.19 -18.38 -17.31
C LEU A 885 18.78 -19.71 -17.80
N GLU A 886 18.00 -20.54 -18.49
CA GLU A 886 18.49 -21.78 -19.09
C GLU A 886 19.43 -21.56 -20.27
N ARG A 887 19.16 -20.56 -21.13
CA ARG A 887 20.04 -20.23 -22.26
C ARG A 887 21.46 -19.81 -21.83
N TYR A 888 21.61 -19.07 -20.73
CA TYR A 888 22.91 -18.47 -20.36
C TYR A 888 23.58 -19.06 -19.12
N LEU A 889 22.84 -19.65 -18.18
CA LEU A 889 23.41 -20.42 -17.08
C LEU A 889 23.46 -21.93 -17.39
N GLY A 890 22.72 -22.37 -18.42
CA GLY A 890 22.41 -23.78 -18.66
C GLY A 890 21.22 -24.26 -17.82
N PRO A 891 20.72 -25.49 -18.08
CA PRO A 891 19.68 -26.11 -17.27
C PRO A 891 20.11 -26.17 -15.80
N ALA A 892 19.13 -26.02 -14.90
CA ALA A 892 19.35 -26.31 -13.49
C ALA A 892 19.61 -27.81 -13.30
N ARG A 893 20.16 -28.17 -12.15
CA ARG A 893 20.18 -29.57 -11.72
C ARG A 893 18.79 -29.92 -11.19
N HIS A 894 18.31 -31.12 -11.48
CA HIS A 894 17.06 -31.68 -10.96
C HIS A 894 17.38 -32.78 -9.93
#